data_AF-A0A8B7S4H3-F1
#
_entry.id   AF-A0A8B7S4H3-F1
#
_cell.length_a   1.000
_cell.length_b   1.000
_cell.length_c   1.000
_cell.angle_alpha   90.00
_cell.angle_beta   90.00
_cell.angle_gamma   90.00
#
_symmetry.space_group_name_H-M   'P 1'
#
loop_
_entity.id
_entity.type
_entity.pdbx_description
1 polymer ?
#
loop_
_entity_poly.entity_id
_entity_poly.type
_entity_poly.pdbx_seq_one_letter_code
_entity_poly.pdbx_strand_id
1 'polypeptide(L)'
;MSGLLCHSARLTRPFPSLPPFRTGSWLFRSPAAPHLQAPLPPRSGLLCGLIARGARAPGAGRARAMASSAARYRLSCSLSGHELDVRGLVCCLYPPGAFVSVSRDRTTRLWVPDSPNRGFTEMHCMSGHSNFVSCVCIIPSSDVYPHGLIATGGNDHNICIFSLESPAPLYILKGHKNTVCSLSSGKFGTLLSGSWDTTAKVWLNDKCMMTLQGHTAAVWAVKILPEQGLMLTGSADKTIKLWKAGRCERTFSGHEDCVRGLAILSETEFLSCANDASIRRWQITGECLEVYYGHTNYIYSISVFPNCKGFWYTSASPLFACTGGGRYVPGSSLGSSNALPAADPFTGGGRYVPGSASMGTTIAGVDPFTGNSAYRSAAPKTVNIYFPKKEAVTFDQANPTQILGKLKELNGTAPEEKKLTEDDLILLEKILSLICNSSSEKPTAHQLQILWKAINWPEDIVFPALDILRLSIKHPSVNENFCSEKEGDQFSSHLISLLNPKGKPANQLLALRTFCNCFVGQAGQKLMMSQRESLMSHAIELKSGSNKNIHIALATLTLNYSVYFHKDHNIEGKAQCLSVISTVLEVVQDLEATFRLLVALGTLISNDLNAVQLAKSLGIDSQIKKYASVSEPAKVSECCRLILNLL
;
A
#
# COMPACT_ATOMS: atom_id res chain seq x y z
N MET A 1 -36.36 73.05 -9.73
CA MET A 1 -37.32 73.17 -8.61
C MET A 1 -37.00 72.07 -7.60
N SER A 2 -37.22 72.30 -6.29
CA SER A 2 -37.25 71.33 -5.15
C SER A 2 -36.40 70.03 -5.26
N GLY A 3 -35.43 69.72 -4.39
CA GLY A 3 -35.05 70.22 -3.05
C GLY A 3 -34.67 69.01 -2.17
N LEU A 4 -33.47 68.92 -1.58
CA LEU A 4 -33.15 69.33 -0.17
C LEU A 4 -33.97 68.54 0.88
N LEU A 5 -33.43 67.85 1.89
CA LEU A 5 -32.20 67.99 2.71
C LEU A 5 -31.63 66.60 3.16
N CYS A 6 -30.32 66.38 3.37
CA CYS A 6 -29.52 66.42 4.64
C CYS A 6 -29.93 65.39 5.76
N HIS A 7 -29.07 64.91 6.68
CA HIS A 7 -27.74 65.38 7.13
C HIS A 7 -26.86 64.26 7.79
N SER A 8 -25.82 64.63 8.56
CA SER A 8 -24.85 63.74 9.25
C SER A 8 -24.29 64.45 10.53
N ALA A 9 -23.35 63.96 11.37
CA ALA A 9 -22.42 62.82 11.30
C ALA A 9 -21.91 62.31 12.69
N ARG A 10 -21.14 61.21 12.67
CA ARG A 10 -20.05 60.74 13.58
C ARG A 10 -19.93 61.23 15.06
N LEU A 11 -19.78 60.22 15.95
CA LEU A 11 -18.78 60.05 17.04
C LEU A 11 -18.73 60.99 18.27
N THR A 12 -18.74 60.37 19.47
CA THR A 12 -17.94 60.79 20.66
C THR A 12 -17.65 59.62 21.64
N ARG A 13 -16.62 59.78 22.49
CA ARG A 13 -16.14 58.96 23.66
C ARG A 13 -15.81 59.97 24.82
N PRO A 14 -15.36 59.64 26.07
CA PRO A 14 -14.67 58.43 26.58
C PRO A 14 -14.97 57.97 28.06
N PHE A 15 -14.08 57.07 28.55
CA PHE A 15 -13.71 56.55 29.90
C PHE A 15 -13.84 57.44 31.18
N PRO A 16 -13.73 56.91 32.44
CA PRO A 16 -12.85 55.83 33.00
C PRO A 16 -13.60 54.64 33.70
N SER A 17 -13.07 53.69 34.51
CA SER A 17 -11.86 53.57 35.38
C SER A 17 -11.36 52.10 35.61
N LEU A 18 -10.43 51.87 36.57
CA LEU A 18 -9.81 50.61 37.06
C LEU A 18 -9.52 50.73 38.59
N PRO A 19 -8.96 49.76 39.38
CA PRO A 19 -8.36 48.42 39.11
C PRO A 19 -9.10 47.30 39.95
N PRO A 20 -8.55 46.34 40.77
CA PRO A 20 -7.22 45.68 40.88
C PRO A 20 -7.16 44.13 41.16
N PHE A 21 -6.34 43.41 40.36
CA PHE A 21 -5.29 42.43 40.76
C PHE A 21 -5.49 41.00 41.37
N ARG A 22 -4.52 40.13 40.97
CA ARG A 22 -3.98 38.85 41.52
C ARG A 22 -4.81 37.57 41.31
N THR A 23 -4.42 36.61 40.45
CA THR A 23 -3.23 35.68 40.37
C THR A 23 -3.27 34.48 41.32
N GLY A 24 -3.19 33.26 40.76
CA GLY A 24 -3.01 31.99 41.49
C GLY A 24 -3.08 30.77 40.55
N SER A 25 -2.48 29.64 40.92
CA SER A 25 -2.41 28.44 40.06
C SER A 25 -2.10 27.13 40.83
N TRP A 26 -2.46 25.99 40.19
CA TRP A 26 -1.96 24.61 40.42
C TRP A 26 -2.34 23.79 41.68
N LEU A 27 -2.53 22.48 41.43
CA LEU A 27 -2.25 21.28 42.27
C LEU A 27 -3.08 20.92 43.54
N PHE A 28 -3.91 19.87 43.37
CA PHE A 28 -3.95 18.58 44.13
C PHE A 28 -4.30 18.42 45.64
N ARG A 29 -4.89 17.23 45.89
CA ARG A 29 -4.98 16.39 47.12
C ARG A 29 -6.19 16.51 48.07
N SER A 30 -6.56 15.33 48.57
CA SER A 30 -7.59 15.03 49.60
C SER A 30 -6.99 14.99 51.02
N PRO A 31 -7.85 14.84 52.05
CA PRO A 31 -7.51 14.06 53.24
C PRO A 31 -8.38 12.78 53.39
N ALA A 32 -8.17 12.02 54.47
CA ALA A 32 -8.55 10.61 54.62
C ALA A 32 -9.66 10.32 55.67
N ALA A 33 -9.95 9.02 55.88
CA ALA A 33 -10.90 8.48 56.87
C ALA A 33 -10.22 8.06 58.19
N PRO A 34 -10.95 7.41 59.13
CA PRO A 34 -10.38 6.48 60.10
C PRO A 34 -10.96 5.04 60.02
N HIS A 35 -10.43 4.13 60.86
CA HIS A 35 -10.49 2.65 60.73
C HIS A 35 -11.34 1.91 61.79
N LEU A 36 -11.55 0.58 61.57
CA LEU A 36 -11.54 -0.59 62.51
C LEU A 36 -12.66 -1.61 62.14
N GLN A 37 -12.54 -2.95 62.22
CA GLN A 37 -11.42 -3.91 62.40
C GLN A 37 -11.82 -5.30 61.78
N ALA A 38 -10.94 -6.31 61.73
CA ALA A 38 -11.17 -7.64 61.06
C ALA A 38 -11.51 -8.79 62.06
N PRO A 39 -11.82 -10.07 61.68
CA PRO A 39 -10.95 -11.00 60.91
C PRO A 39 -11.65 -12.04 59.95
N LEU A 40 -10.87 -13.02 59.44
CA LEU A 40 -11.17 -14.18 58.56
C LEU A 40 -10.75 -15.52 59.26
N PRO A 41 -10.81 -16.77 58.70
CA PRO A 41 -11.34 -17.33 57.44
C PRO A 41 -12.42 -18.45 57.74
N PRO A 42 -12.41 -19.76 57.31
CA PRO A 42 -11.99 -20.49 56.08
C PRO A 42 -12.95 -21.56 55.47
N ARG A 43 -12.80 -21.81 54.15
CA ARG A 43 -12.89 -23.09 53.36
C ARG A 43 -14.04 -24.15 53.47
N SER A 44 -14.44 -24.60 52.26
CA SER A 44 -14.72 -25.98 51.77
C SER A 44 -15.96 -26.81 52.18
N GLY A 45 -16.76 -27.19 51.17
CA GLY A 45 -16.87 -28.61 50.73
C GLY A 45 -18.21 -29.35 50.87
N LEU A 46 -18.54 -30.18 49.86
CA LEU A 46 -19.53 -31.30 49.86
C LEU A 46 -21.03 -30.95 50.07
N LEU A 47 -22.03 -31.76 49.68
CA LEU A 47 -22.19 -32.75 48.58
C LEU A 47 -23.71 -33.01 48.35
N CYS A 48 -24.09 -33.55 47.18
CA CYS A 48 -25.27 -34.41 46.89
C CYS A 48 -26.68 -34.12 47.48
N GLY A 49 -27.69 -34.20 46.59
CA GLY A 49 -28.55 -35.40 46.64
C GLY A 49 -30.03 -35.32 46.24
N LEU A 50 -30.37 -36.02 45.14
CA LEU A 50 -31.64 -36.75 44.90
C LEU A 50 -32.97 -35.96 44.81
N ILE A 51 -34.10 -36.52 44.33
CA ILE A 51 -34.38 -37.33 43.11
C ILE A 51 -35.89 -37.18 42.81
N ALA A 52 -36.30 -37.13 41.53
CA ALA A 52 -37.67 -37.48 41.10
C ALA A 52 -37.73 -37.86 39.61
N ARG A 53 -38.55 -38.87 39.27
CA ARG A 53 -38.99 -39.23 37.90
C ARG A 53 -40.34 -38.56 37.64
N GLY A 54 -40.82 -38.29 36.42
CA GLY A 54 -40.26 -38.53 35.08
C GLY A 54 -41.36 -39.02 34.11
N ALA A 55 -41.48 -38.41 32.92
CA ALA A 55 -42.42 -38.83 31.86
C ALA A 55 -41.91 -38.46 30.45
N ARG A 56 -42.42 -39.13 29.39
CA ARG A 56 -42.10 -38.87 27.97
C ARG A 56 -43.38 -38.62 27.16
N ALA A 57 -43.40 -37.56 26.38
CA ALA A 57 -44.20 -37.44 25.14
C ALA A 57 -43.51 -36.44 24.18
N PRO A 58 -43.64 -36.55 22.84
CA PRO A 58 -42.83 -35.81 21.88
C PRO A 58 -43.57 -34.65 21.20
N GLY A 59 -42.83 -33.68 20.64
CA GLY A 59 -43.37 -32.74 19.64
C GLY A 59 -42.93 -31.28 19.78
N ALA A 60 -41.65 -30.97 19.51
CA ALA A 60 -41.20 -29.58 19.31
C ALA A 60 -40.19 -29.53 18.16
N GLY A 61 -40.47 -28.70 17.15
CA GLY A 61 -39.61 -28.57 15.97
C GLY A 61 -38.27 -27.92 16.31
N ARG A 62 -37.16 -28.45 15.78
CA ARG A 62 -35.84 -27.84 15.93
C ARG A 62 -35.77 -26.52 15.16
N ALA A 63 -35.91 -25.39 15.86
CA ALA A 63 -35.47 -24.09 15.37
C ALA A 63 -33.96 -24.18 15.08
N ARG A 64 -33.60 -24.17 13.78
CA ARG A 64 -32.24 -24.44 13.32
C ARG A 64 -31.41 -23.16 13.40
N ALA A 65 -30.77 -22.93 14.54
CA ALA A 65 -29.83 -21.83 14.73
C ALA A 65 -28.73 -21.87 13.64
N MET A 66 -28.74 -20.88 12.73
CA MET A 66 -27.68 -20.71 11.75
C MET A 66 -26.45 -20.11 12.42
N ALA A 67 -25.56 -20.98 12.93
CA ALA A 67 -24.20 -20.58 13.19
C ALA A 67 -23.55 -20.16 11.86
N SER A 68 -23.15 -18.90 11.73
CA SER A 68 -22.57 -18.35 10.51
C SER A 68 -21.20 -18.97 10.24
N SER A 69 -21.16 -20.01 9.41
CA SER A 69 -19.91 -20.58 8.92
C SER A 69 -19.11 -19.50 8.19
N ALA A 70 -17.86 -19.26 8.62
CA ALA A 70 -16.95 -18.38 7.89
C ALA A 70 -16.81 -18.90 6.45
N ALA A 71 -17.41 -18.18 5.51
CA ALA A 71 -17.51 -18.62 4.12
C ALA A 71 -16.11 -18.61 3.50
N ARG A 72 -15.54 -19.80 3.27
CA ARG A 72 -14.31 -19.94 2.50
C ARG A 72 -14.60 -19.56 1.05
N TYR A 73 -14.33 -18.31 0.69
CA TYR A 73 -14.20 -17.91 -0.70
C TYR A 73 -13.21 -18.84 -1.40
N ARG A 74 -13.63 -19.36 -2.55
CA ARG A 74 -12.82 -20.17 -3.46
C ARG A 74 -13.06 -19.62 -4.86
N LEU A 75 -12.12 -19.82 -5.77
CA LEU A 75 -12.35 -19.54 -7.20
C LEU A 75 -13.59 -20.32 -7.66
N SER A 76 -14.60 -19.61 -8.16
CA SER A 76 -15.84 -20.20 -8.70
C SER A 76 -15.71 -20.49 -10.19
N CYS A 77 -15.15 -19.53 -10.92
CA CYS A 77 -14.97 -19.53 -12.37
C CYS A 77 -13.85 -18.55 -12.74
N SER A 78 -13.22 -18.78 -13.89
CA SER A 78 -12.46 -17.75 -14.62
C SER A 78 -13.24 -17.42 -15.89
N LEU A 79 -13.20 -16.16 -16.34
CA LEU A 79 -14.01 -15.67 -17.46
C LEU A 79 -13.11 -14.97 -18.48
N SER A 80 -12.96 -15.58 -19.66
CA SER A 80 -12.36 -14.98 -20.84
C SER A 80 -13.46 -14.44 -21.75
N GLY A 81 -13.27 -13.25 -22.31
CA GLY A 81 -14.24 -12.64 -23.23
C GLY A 81 -13.72 -11.35 -23.86
N HIS A 82 -13.15 -10.46 -23.03
CA HIS A 82 -12.44 -9.29 -23.55
C HIS A 82 -11.12 -9.66 -24.23
N GLU A 83 -10.80 -8.98 -25.33
CA GLU A 83 -9.58 -9.20 -26.12
C GLU A 83 -8.35 -8.45 -25.56
N LEU A 84 -8.58 -7.41 -24.75
CA LEU A 84 -7.56 -6.54 -24.16
C LEU A 84 -7.89 -6.20 -22.69
N ASP A 85 -6.99 -5.50 -22.01
CA ASP A 85 -7.05 -5.17 -20.58
C ASP A 85 -8.44 -4.71 -20.10
N VAL A 86 -8.99 -5.41 -19.12
CA VAL A 86 -10.17 -4.98 -18.37
C VAL A 86 -9.81 -3.75 -17.53
N ARG A 87 -10.58 -2.67 -17.71
CA ARG A 87 -10.35 -1.35 -17.09
C ARG A 87 -11.24 -1.08 -15.89
N GLY A 88 -12.40 -1.73 -15.81
CA GLY A 88 -13.37 -1.54 -14.74
C GLY A 88 -14.37 -2.69 -14.64
N LEU A 89 -14.92 -2.84 -13.43
CA LEU A 89 -15.94 -3.83 -13.07
C LEU A 89 -16.98 -3.15 -12.18
N VAL A 90 -18.27 -3.45 -12.37
CA VAL A 90 -19.34 -3.00 -11.48
C VAL A 90 -20.47 -4.04 -11.40
N CYS A 91 -20.98 -4.30 -10.20
CA CYS A 91 -22.14 -5.19 -10.02
C CYS A 91 -23.43 -4.47 -10.46
N CYS A 92 -24.31 -5.19 -11.13
CA CYS A 92 -25.64 -4.70 -11.49
C CYS A 92 -26.66 -4.98 -10.39
N LEU A 93 -27.73 -4.17 -10.34
CA LEU A 93 -28.91 -4.47 -9.53
C LEU A 93 -29.78 -5.56 -10.19
N TYR A 94 -29.76 -5.61 -11.52
CA TYR A 94 -30.53 -6.54 -12.33
C TYR A 94 -29.74 -6.96 -13.59
N PRO A 95 -29.80 -8.23 -14.04
CA PRO A 95 -30.33 -9.39 -13.32
C PRO A 95 -29.60 -9.64 -11.97
N PRO A 96 -30.23 -10.29 -10.98
CA PRO A 96 -29.60 -10.49 -9.67
C PRO A 96 -28.26 -11.23 -9.75
N GLY A 97 -27.20 -10.63 -9.23
CA GLY A 97 -25.84 -11.17 -9.28
C GLY A 97 -25.09 -10.94 -10.59
N ALA A 98 -25.69 -10.29 -11.59
CA ALA A 98 -25.01 -9.88 -12.81
C ALA A 98 -23.97 -8.78 -12.56
N PHE A 99 -22.97 -8.67 -13.43
CA PHE A 99 -21.97 -7.59 -13.39
C PHE A 99 -21.55 -7.16 -14.79
N VAL A 100 -21.00 -5.96 -14.89
CA VAL A 100 -20.47 -5.39 -16.14
C VAL A 100 -18.96 -5.25 -16.05
N SER A 101 -18.27 -5.61 -17.13
CA SER A 101 -16.85 -5.31 -17.36
C SER A 101 -16.68 -4.33 -18.54
N VAL A 102 -15.64 -3.50 -18.47
CA VAL A 102 -15.23 -2.60 -19.56
C VAL A 102 -13.77 -2.80 -19.92
N SER A 103 -13.39 -2.65 -21.20
CA SER A 103 -12.04 -2.95 -21.68
C SER A 103 -11.52 -1.96 -22.73
N ARG A 104 -10.20 -2.01 -22.94
CA ARG A 104 -9.50 -1.43 -24.08
C ARG A 104 -9.88 -2.03 -25.44
N ASP A 105 -10.56 -3.17 -25.50
CA ASP A 105 -11.11 -3.70 -26.77
C ASP A 105 -12.25 -2.83 -27.35
N ARG A 106 -12.69 -1.81 -26.58
CA ARG A 106 -13.78 -0.85 -26.85
C ARG A 106 -15.18 -1.38 -26.52
N THR A 107 -15.27 -2.60 -25.99
CA THR A 107 -16.53 -3.24 -25.60
C THR A 107 -16.84 -3.06 -24.12
N THR A 108 -18.12 -3.18 -23.80
CA THR A 108 -18.65 -3.30 -22.45
C THR A 108 -19.44 -4.61 -22.40
N ARG A 109 -19.13 -5.52 -21.48
CA ARG A 109 -19.75 -6.86 -21.46
C ARG A 109 -20.57 -7.04 -20.18
N LEU A 110 -21.82 -7.47 -20.36
CA LEU A 110 -22.77 -7.75 -19.28
C LEU A 110 -22.83 -9.26 -19.04
N TRP A 111 -22.38 -9.67 -17.86
CA TRP A 111 -22.23 -11.05 -17.43
C TRP A 111 -23.38 -11.42 -16.48
N VAL A 112 -24.08 -12.52 -16.78
CA VAL A 112 -25.23 -13.00 -16.01
C VAL A 112 -24.91 -14.39 -15.43
N PRO A 113 -25.29 -14.71 -14.18
CA PRO A 113 -24.97 -16.00 -13.57
C PRO A 113 -25.58 -17.19 -14.32
N ASP A 114 -24.75 -18.19 -14.65
CA ASP A 114 -25.18 -19.43 -15.29
C ASP A 114 -25.50 -20.53 -14.25
N SER A 115 -26.75 -21.00 -14.29
CA SER A 115 -27.25 -22.11 -13.48
C SER A 115 -27.63 -23.26 -14.42
N PRO A 116 -26.97 -24.44 -14.32
CA PRO A 116 -26.45 -25.01 -13.08
C PRO A 116 -24.94 -24.80 -12.80
N ASN A 117 -24.16 -24.30 -13.76
CA ASN A 117 -22.69 -24.44 -13.72
C ASN A 117 -21.97 -23.58 -12.66
N ARG A 118 -22.65 -22.59 -12.06
CA ARG A 118 -22.04 -21.54 -11.20
C ARG A 118 -20.99 -20.68 -11.92
N GLY A 119 -21.05 -20.65 -13.25
CA GLY A 119 -20.28 -19.74 -14.09
C GLY A 119 -21.06 -18.45 -14.36
N PHE A 120 -20.63 -17.74 -15.39
CA PHE A 120 -21.37 -16.62 -15.96
C PHE A 120 -21.37 -16.76 -17.49
N THR A 121 -22.48 -16.41 -18.12
CA THR A 121 -22.57 -16.21 -19.57
C THR A 121 -22.56 -14.72 -19.88
N GLU A 122 -22.04 -14.36 -21.05
CA GLU A 122 -22.25 -13.04 -21.61
C GLU A 122 -23.69 -12.93 -22.12
N MET A 123 -24.46 -11.96 -21.64
CA MET A 123 -25.78 -11.64 -22.17
C MET A 123 -25.69 -10.63 -23.30
N HIS A 124 -24.88 -9.58 -23.13
CA HIS A 124 -24.68 -8.53 -24.13
C HIS A 124 -23.21 -8.07 -24.18
N CYS A 125 -22.64 -8.07 -25.39
CA CYS A 125 -21.49 -7.24 -25.74
C CYS A 125 -22.00 -5.90 -26.27
N MET A 126 -21.99 -4.88 -25.42
CA MET A 126 -22.33 -3.51 -25.77
C MET A 126 -21.17 -2.82 -26.50
N SER A 127 -21.49 -2.11 -27.57
CA SER A 127 -20.53 -1.35 -28.39
C SER A 127 -21.05 0.05 -28.69
N GLY A 128 -20.17 1.04 -28.76
CA GLY A 128 -20.56 2.44 -28.96
C GLY A 128 -19.43 3.45 -28.82
N HIS A 129 -18.43 3.17 -27.98
CA HIS A 129 -17.19 3.95 -27.94
C HIS A 129 -16.31 3.63 -29.15
N SER A 130 -15.67 4.65 -29.73
CA SER A 130 -14.72 4.46 -30.83
C SER A 130 -13.30 4.08 -30.36
N ASN A 131 -13.02 4.26 -29.07
CA ASN A 131 -11.73 4.03 -28.43
C ASN A 131 -11.91 3.42 -27.01
N PHE A 132 -10.83 3.13 -26.30
CA PHE A 132 -10.81 2.33 -25.06
C PHE A 132 -11.87 2.79 -24.04
N VAL A 133 -12.65 1.84 -23.49
CA VAL A 133 -13.58 2.13 -22.40
C VAL A 133 -12.80 2.09 -21.08
N SER A 134 -12.77 3.21 -20.37
CA SER A 134 -11.82 3.43 -19.26
C SER A 134 -12.48 3.44 -17.89
N CYS A 135 -13.80 3.68 -17.80
CA CYS A 135 -14.55 3.60 -16.54
C CYS A 135 -16.03 3.22 -16.77
N VAL A 136 -16.68 2.72 -15.72
CA VAL A 136 -18.10 2.31 -15.73
C VAL A 136 -18.76 2.57 -14.37
N CYS A 137 -20.05 2.92 -14.38
CA CYS A 137 -20.91 2.89 -13.20
C CYS A 137 -22.35 2.50 -13.57
N ILE A 138 -23.13 2.07 -12.58
CA ILE A 138 -24.57 1.85 -12.73
C ILE A 138 -25.31 3.09 -12.25
N ILE A 139 -26.19 3.63 -13.09
CA ILE A 139 -27.20 4.61 -12.68
C ILE A 139 -28.34 3.81 -12.03
N PRO A 140 -28.76 4.13 -10.79
CA PRO A 140 -29.84 3.43 -10.10
C PRO A 140 -31.14 3.38 -10.90
N SER A 141 -32.03 2.47 -10.52
CA SER A 141 -33.37 2.37 -11.09
C SER A 141 -34.18 3.67 -10.90
N SER A 142 -35.08 3.90 -11.84
CA SER A 142 -35.99 5.05 -11.89
C SER A 142 -37.32 4.64 -12.53
N ASP A 143 -38.35 5.48 -12.44
CA ASP A 143 -39.68 5.18 -12.98
C ASP A 143 -39.67 4.95 -14.52
N VAL A 144 -38.69 5.55 -15.21
CA VAL A 144 -38.48 5.37 -16.66
C VAL A 144 -37.61 4.14 -16.98
N TYR A 145 -36.67 3.81 -16.10
CA TYR A 145 -35.72 2.71 -16.27
C TYR A 145 -35.69 1.85 -15.00
N PRO A 146 -36.65 0.92 -14.83
CA PRO A 146 -36.84 0.18 -13.56
C PRO A 146 -35.70 -0.78 -13.23
N HIS A 147 -34.91 -1.19 -14.23
CA HIS A 147 -33.72 -2.03 -14.05
C HIS A 147 -32.42 -1.22 -13.84
N GLY A 148 -32.47 0.11 -13.96
CA GLY A 148 -31.29 0.99 -13.99
C GLY A 148 -30.65 1.08 -15.38
N LEU A 149 -29.56 1.86 -15.48
CA LEU A 149 -28.79 2.04 -16.72
C LEU A 149 -27.29 1.83 -16.47
N ILE A 150 -26.57 1.43 -17.51
CA ILE A 150 -25.10 1.35 -17.50
C ILE A 150 -24.54 2.62 -18.12
N ALA A 151 -23.61 3.30 -17.44
CA ALA A 151 -22.91 4.47 -17.94
C ALA A 151 -21.40 4.19 -18.05
N THR A 152 -20.83 4.36 -19.24
CA THR A 152 -19.42 4.08 -19.55
C THR A 152 -18.69 5.31 -20.06
N GLY A 153 -17.50 5.58 -19.56
CA GLY A 153 -16.65 6.69 -19.99
C GLY A 153 -15.47 6.19 -20.80
N GLY A 154 -15.17 6.85 -21.92
CA GLY A 154 -14.16 6.40 -22.88
C GLY A 154 -13.00 7.36 -23.11
N ASN A 155 -11.92 6.82 -23.69
CA ASN A 155 -10.80 7.60 -24.23
C ASN A 155 -11.22 8.46 -25.43
N ASP A 156 -12.33 8.12 -26.10
CA ASP A 156 -12.99 8.90 -27.16
C ASP A 156 -13.76 10.15 -26.66
N HIS A 157 -13.60 10.51 -25.38
CA HIS A 157 -14.17 11.71 -24.73
C HIS A 157 -15.70 11.67 -24.55
N ASN A 158 -16.35 10.59 -24.97
CA ASN A 158 -17.78 10.38 -24.86
C ASN A 158 -18.14 9.69 -23.53
N ILE A 159 -19.42 9.75 -23.16
CA ILE A 159 -20.03 8.82 -22.21
C ILE A 159 -21.18 8.12 -22.93
N CYS A 160 -21.14 6.80 -23.05
CA CYS A 160 -22.24 6.01 -23.61
C CYS A 160 -23.16 5.54 -22.48
N ILE A 161 -24.48 5.63 -22.71
CA ILE A 161 -25.50 5.16 -21.76
C ILE A 161 -26.27 4.01 -22.41
N PHE A 162 -26.37 2.87 -21.72
CA PHE A 162 -27.00 1.64 -22.24
C PHE A 162 -28.17 1.20 -21.35
N SER A 163 -29.21 0.65 -21.98
CA SER A 163 -30.21 -0.19 -21.29
C SER A 163 -29.60 -1.58 -21.04
N LEU A 164 -30.14 -2.31 -20.05
CA LEU A 164 -29.83 -3.72 -19.84
C LEU A 164 -30.50 -4.64 -20.90
N GLU A 165 -31.34 -4.08 -21.77
CA GLU A 165 -32.14 -4.79 -22.78
C GLU A 165 -31.57 -4.68 -24.21
N SER A 166 -30.53 -3.87 -24.42
CA SER A 166 -29.99 -3.59 -25.76
C SER A 166 -28.47 -3.41 -25.74
N PRO A 167 -27.72 -4.03 -26.68
CA PRO A 167 -26.28 -3.82 -26.82
C PRO A 167 -25.91 -2.46 -27.45
N ALA A 168 -26.89 -1.71 -27.99
CA ALA A 168 -26.67 -0.38 -28.56
C ALA A 168 -26.88 0.72 -27.49
N PRO A 169 -26.12 1.83 -27.55
CA PRO A 169 -26.30 2.93 -26.61
C PRO A 169 -27.65 3.62 -26.85
N LEU A 170 -28.40 3.87 -25.77
CA LEU A 170 -29.63 4.67 -25.80
C LEU A 170 -29.35 6.10 -26.26
N TYR A 171 -28.26 6.67 -25.74
CA TYR A 171 -27.75 7.99 -26.10
C TYR A 171 -26.28 8.13 -25.70
N ILE A 172 -25.62 9.15 -26.25
CA ILE A 172 -24.19 9.42 -26.04
C ILE A 172 -24.04 10.86 -25.57
N LEU A 173 -23.49 11.05 -24.38
CA LEU A 173 -23.20 12.36 -23.81
C LEU A 173 -21.88 12.87 -24.39
N LYS A 174 -21.94 14.06 -25.01
CA LYS A 174 -20.81 14.72 -25.67
C LYS A 174 -20.57 16.09 -25.02
N GLY A 175 -19.31 16.46 -24.82
CA GLY A 175 -18.97 17.78 -24.28
C GLY A 175 -17.69 17.84 -23.42
N HIS A 176 -17.09 16.71 -23.07
CA HIS A 176 -15.69 16.67 -22.62
C HIS A 176 -14.75 16.79 -23.83
N LYS A 177 -13.55 17.33 -23.60
CA LYS A 177 -12.52 17.54 -24.64
C LYS A 177 -11.37 16.51 -24.59
N ASN A 178 -11.43 15.56 -23.66
CA ASN A 178 -10.44 14.50 -23.47
C ASN A 178 -11.09 13.31 -22.73
N THR A 179 -10.36 12.20 -22.64
CA THR A 179 -10.69 10.96 -21.90
C THR A 179 -11.55 11.18 -20.66
N VAL A 180 -12.70 10.51 -20.59
CA VAL A 180 -13.54 10.45 -19.38
C VAL A 180 -13.12 9.22 -18.57
N CYS A 181 -12.39 9.43 -17.46
CA CYS A 181 -11.74 8.35 -16.71
C CYS A 181 -12.38 8.04 -15.36
N SER A 182 -13.39 8.81 -14.94
CA SER A 182 -14.09 8.62 -13.67
C SER A 182 -15.57 8.93 -13.82
N LEU A 183 -16.44 8.10 -13.23
CA LEU A 183 -17.89 8.28 -13.20
C LEU A 183 -18.45 8.01 -11.80
N SER A 184 -19.45 8.77 -11.39
CA SER A 184 -20.28 8.51 -10.21
C SER A 184 -21.73 8.86 -10.52
N SER A 185 -22.62 7.87 -10.42
CA SER A 185 -24.05 8.11 -10.37
C SER A 185 -24.48 8.72 -9.03
N GLY A 186 -25.69 9.28 -9.01
CA GLY A 186 -26.38 9.80 -7.83
C GLY A 186 -27.89 9.54 -7.94
N LYS A 187 -28.69 10.26 -7.13
CA LYS A 187 -30.16 10.15 -7.19
C LYS A 187 -30.73 10.76 -8.48
N PHE A 188 -31.93 10.35 -8.84
CA PHE A 188 -32.75 10.93 -9.93
C PHE A 188 -32.05 11.00 -11.31
N GLY A 189 -31.24 10.00 -11.66
CA GLY A 189 -30.53 9.98 -12.94
C GLY A 189 -29.33 10.96 -13.04
N THR A 190 -28.93 11.59 -11.94
CA THR A 190 -27.75 12.47 -11.91
C THR A 190 -26.48 11.66 -12.14
N LEU A 191 -25.62 12.11 -13.04
CA LEU A 191 -24.31 11.51 -13.32
C LEU A 191 -23.21 12.58 -13.22
N LEU A 192 -22.14 12.29 -12.51
CA LEU A 192 -20.94 13.11 -12.43
C LEU A 192 -19.79 12.41 -13.14
N SER A 193 -19.11 13.11 -14.05
CA SER A 193 -17.95 12.62 -14.81
C SER A 193 -16.69 13.43 -14.53
N GLY A 194 -15.53 12.78 -14.50
CA GLY A 194 -14.20 13.41 -14.42
C GLY A 194 -13.38 13.12 -15.68
N SER A 195 -12.73 14.14 -16.22
CA SER A 195 -11.98 14.05 -17.48
C SER A 195 -10.55 14.58 -17.38
N TRP A 196 -9.73 14.12 -18.32
CA TRP A 196 -8.39 14.63 -18.58
C TRP A 196 -8.39 16.04 -19.20
N ASP A 197 -9.56 16.62 -19.50
CA ASP A 197 -9.71 18.03 -19.92
C ASP A 197 -9.69 19.05 -18.76
N THR A 198 -9.26 18.62 -17.57
CA THR A 198 -9.24 19.37 -16.28
C THR A 198 -10.60 19.71 -15.69
N THR A 199 -11.70 19.31 -16.34
CA THR A 199 -13.07 19.55 -15.83
C THR A 199 -13.73 18.29 -15.30
N ALA A 200 -14.71 18.50 -14.42
CA ALA A 200 -15.76 17.52 -14.18
C ALA A 200 -17.09 18.06 -14.73
N LYS A 201 -18.02 17.18 -15.10
CA LYS A 201 -19.34 17.58 -15.62
C LYS A 201 -20.47 16.86 -14.92
N VAL A 202 -21.55 17.59 -14.68
CA VAL A 202 -22.78 17.09 -14.10
C VAL A 202 -23.80 16.96 -15.21
N TRP A 203 -24.34 15.75 -15.36
CA TRP A 203 -25.31 15.40 -16.38
C TRP A 203 -26.63 14.98 -15.73
N LEU A 204 -27.73 15.27 -16.42
CA LEU A 204 -29.05 14.78 -16.10
C LEU A 204 -29.69 14.31 -17.41
N ASN A 205 -30.02 13.03 -17.50
CA ASN A 205 -30.44 12.37 -18.73
C ASN A 205 -29.44 12.63 -19.87
N ASP A 206 -29.87 13.30 -20.94
CA ASP A 206 -29.09 13.62 -22.15
C ASP A 206 -28.25 14.92 -22.03
N LYS A 207 -28.42 15.70 -20.96
CA LYS A 207 -27.96 17.12 -20.90
C LYS A 207 -26.83 17.35 -19.90
N CYS A 208 -25.83 18.12 -20.33
CA CYS A 208 -24.82 18.70 -19.44
C CYS A 208 -25.44 19.87 -18.67
N MET A 209 -25.70 19.67 -17.37
CA MET A 209 -26.31 20.68 -16.49
C MET A 209 -25.28 21.67 -15.96
N MET A 210 -24.06 21.20 -15.64
CA MET A 210 -22.97 22.03 -15.10
C MET A 210 -21.61 21.52 -15.56
N THR A 211 -20.66 22.43 -15.78
CA THR A 211 -19.22 22.09 -15.92
C THR A 211 -18.46 22.69 -14.73
N LEU A 212 -17.82 21.82 -13.95
CA LEU A 212 -17.02 22.17 -12.78
C LEU A 212 -15.60 22.49 -13.26
N GLN A 213 -15.22 23.77 -13.21
CA GLN A 213 -13.92 24.29 -13.66
C GLN A 213 -13.16 24.89 -12.48
N GLY A 214 -11.86 24.60 -12.36
CA GLY A 214 -11.02 25.12 -11.25
C GLY A 214 -9.97 24.15 -10.70
N HIS A 215 -9.90 22.92 -11.23
CA HIS A 215 -8.67 22.11 -11.16
C HIS A 215 -7.69 22.56 -12.24
N THR A 216 -6.38 22.41 -12.00
CA THR A 216 -5.33 22.80 -12.96
C THR A 216 -4.77 21.62 -13.77
N ALA A 217 -5.20 20.39 -13.46
CA ALA A 217 -4.84 19.18 -14.18
C ALA A 217 -6.00 18.16 -14.18
N ALA A 218 -5.80 17.02 -14.86
CA ALA A 218 -6.80 15.98 -15.09
C ALA A 218 -7.57 15.55 -13.83
N VAL A 219 -8.90 15.47 -13.92
CA VAL A 219 -9.76 15.00 -12.82
C VAL A 219 -9.87 13.48 -12.89
N TRP A 220 -9.27 12.79 -11.93
CA TRP A 220 -9.09 11.33 -11.92
C TRP A 220 -10.06 10.59 -11.00
N ALA A 221 -10.58 11.25 -9.96
CA ALA A 221 -11.62 10.69 -9.09
C ALA A 221 -12.84 11.61 -9.03
N VAL A 222 -14.04 11.05 -9.07
CA VAL A 222 -15.29 11.78 -8.79
C VAL A 222 -16.24 10.98 -7.89
N LYS A 223 -16.95 11.66 -6.97
CA LYS A 223 -18.04 11.10 -6.16
C LYS A 223 -19.14 12.13 -5.90
N ILE A 224 -20.39 11.65 -5.82
CA ILE A 224 -21.54 12.42 -5.35
C ILE A 224 -21.84 12.06 -3.89
N LEU A 225 -22.11 13.05 -3.05
CA LEU A 225 -22.67 12.91 -1.70
C LEU A 225 -24.22 12.99 -1.82
N PRO A 226 -24.93 11.85 -1.73
CA PRO A 226 -26.26 11.71 -2.33
C PRO A 226 -27.40 12.38 -1.58
N GLU A 227 -27.25 12.70 -0.29
CA GLU A 227 -28.29 13.41 0.48
C GLU A 227 -28.14 14.94 0.46
N GLN A 228 -26.91 15.45 0.30
CA GLN A 228 -26.62 16.89 0.33
C GLN A 228 -26.49 17.55 -1.06
N GLY A 229 -26.45 16.76 -2.14
CA GLY A 229 -26.21 17.27 -3.49
C GLY A 229 -24.80 17.85 -3.70
N LEU A 230 -23.87 17.55 -2.78
CA LEU A 230 -22.47 17.93 -2.87
C LEU A 230 -21.69 16.96 -3.75
N MET A 231 -20.62 17.44 -4.36
CA MET A 231 -19.79 16.66 -5.28
C MET A 231 -18.32 16.80 -4.91
N LEU A 232 -17.57 15.70 -4.97
CA LEU A 232 -16.15 15.65 -4.71
C LEU A 232 -15.40 15.28 -6.00
N THR A 233 -14.33 16.00 -6.29
CA THR A 233 -13.40 15.73 -7.41
C THR A 233 -11.97 15.67 -6.90
N GLY A 234 -11.21 14.66 -7.31
CA GLY A 234 -9.77 14.51 -7.01
C GLY A 234 -8.97 14.56 -8.31
N SER A 235 -7.84 15.27 -8.31
CA SER A 235 -7.09 15.61 -9.53
C SER A 235 -5.60 15.27 -9.45
N ALA A 236 -4.99 15.18 -10.65
CA ALA A 236 -3.56 15.23 -10.86
C ALA A 236 -2.91 16.54 -10.34
N ASP A 237 -3.68 17.59 -10.04
CA ASP A 237 -3.17 18.80 -9.38
C ASP A 237 -2.91 18.65 -7.88
N LYS A 238 -3.00 17.41 -7.36
CA LYS A 238 -2.78 17.00 -5.97
C LYS A 238 -3.84 17.50 -4.98
N THR A 239 -4.85 18.23 -5.46
CA THR A 239 -5.96 18.71 -4.65
C THR A 239 -7.23 17.88 -4.82
N ILE A 240 -8.12 18.04 -3.85
CA ILE A 240 -9.51 17.57 -3.91
C ILE A 240 -10.40 18.81 -3.82
N LYS A 241 -11.53 18.85 -4.53
CA LYS A 241 -12.47 19.98 -4.47
C LYS A 241 -13.87 19.51 -4.12
N LEU A 242 -14.51 20.25 -3.21
CA LEU A 242 -15.93 20.12 -2.87
C LEU A 242 -16.73 21.14 -3.68
N TRP A 243 -17.77 20.68 -4.37
CA TRP A 243 -18.61 21.52 -5.20
C TRP A 243 -20.06 21.51 -4.73
N LYS A 244 -20.71 22.67 -4.90
CA LYS A 244 -22.13 22.89 -4.63
C LYS A 244 -22.68 23.82 -5.71
N ALA A 245 -23.75 23.41 -6.40
CA ALA A 245 -24.39 24.19 -7.46
C ALA A 245 -23.39 24.81 -8.48
N GLY A 246 -22.39 24.03 -8.91
CA GLY A 246 -21.37 24.45 -9.87
C GLY A 246 -20.17 25.22 -9.31
N ARG A 247 -20.21 25.65 -8.04
CA ARG A 247 -19.15 26.43 -7.38
C ARG A 247 -18.24 25.54 -6.53
N CYS A 248 -16.94 25.85 -6.50
CA CYS A 248 -15.97 25.22 -5.61
C CYS A 248 -16.10 25.84 -4.21
N GLU A 249 -16.79 25.15 -3.30
CA GLU A 249 -16.96 25.57 -1.90
C GLU A 249 -15.66 25.40 -1.09
N ARG A 250 -14.84 24.40 -1.43
CA ARG A 250 -13.60 24.07 -0.72
C ARG A 250 -12.60 23.38 -1.62
N THR A 251 -11.32 23.68 -1.42
CA THR A 251 -10.20 22.87 -1.89
C THR A 251 -9.53 22.23 -0.67
N PHE A 252 -9.33 20.92 -0.67
CA PHE A 252 -8.54 20.19 0.30
C PHE A 252 -7.13 19.99 -0.29
N SER A 253 -6.13 20.39 0.48
CA SER A 253 -4.71 20.29 0.12
C SER A 253 -3.98 19.49 1.19
N GLY A 254 -3.05 18.64 0.79
CA GLY A 254 -2.26 17.84 1.73
C GLY A 254 -1.65 16.58 1.11
N HIS A 255 -2.23 16.04 0.05
CA HIS A 255 -1.58 15.01 -0.75
C HIS A 255 -0.34 15.57 -1.45
N GLU A 256 0.75 14.80 -1.44
CA GLU A 256 2.06 15.21 -1.99
C GLU A 256 2.22 14.86 -3.47
N ASP A 257 1.35 13.99 -4.00
CA ASP A 257 1.20 13.73 -5.44
C ASP A 257 -0.27 13.45 -5.82
N CYS A 258 -0.53 13.32 -7.12
CA CYS A 258 -1.81 13.18 -7.79
C CYS A 258 -2.82 12.25 -7.09
N VAL A 259 -4.04 12.75 -6.85
CA VAL A 259 -5.15 11.98 -6.27
C VAL A 259 -5.76 11.05 -7.32
N ARG A 260 -5.97 9.78 -6.96
CA ARG A 260 -6.49 8.72 -7.85
C ARG A 260 -7.87 8.20 -7.46
N GLY A 261 -8.18 8.17 -6.17
CA GLY A 261 -9.42 7.58 -5.67
C GLY A 261 -10.12 8.45 -4.63
N LEU A 262 -11.45 8.34 -4.61
CA LEU A 262 -12.33 8.93 -3.61
C LEU A 262 -13.40 7.89 -3.24
N ALA A 263 -13.69 7.73 -1.95
CA ALA A 263 -14.81 6.93 -1.45
C ALA A 263 -15.51 7.65 -0.30
N ILE A 264 -16.85 7.64 -0.31
CA ILE A 264 -17.66 8.26 0.74
C ILE A 264 -17.71 7.32 1.95
N LEU A 265 -17.47 7.85 3.15
CA LEU A 265 -17.56 7.11 4.41
C LEU A 265 -18.86 7.46 5.15
N SER A 266 -19.25 8.74 5.11
CA SER A 266 -20.53 9.25 5.63
C SER A 266 -20.90 10.54 4.91
N GLU A 267 -22.06 11.12 5.25
CA GLU A 267 -22.44 12.46 4.76
C GLU A 267 -21.45 13.56 5.16
N THR A 268 -20.68 13.39 6.24
CA THR A 268 -19.69 14.38 6.70
C THR A 268 -18.24 14.01 6.40
N GLU A 269 -17.96 12.79 5.92
CA GLU A 269 -16.61 12.25 5.80
C GLU A 269 -16.37 11.44 4.53
N PHE A 270 -15.17 11.56 3.97
CA PHE A 270 -14.71 10.77 2.82
C PHE A 270 -13.25 10.35 2.96
N LEU A 271 -12.88 9.31 2.24
CA LEU A 271 -11.51 8.84 2.08
C LEU A 271 -11.00 9.23 0.69
N SER A 272 -9.70 9.57 0.60
CA SER A 272 -8.98 9.74 -0.66
C SER A 272 -7.70 8.92 -0.70
N CYS A 273 -7.25 8.55 -1.89
CA CYS A 273 -5.95 7.91 -2.10
C CYS A 273 -5.20 8.52 -3.28
N ALA A 274 -3.87 8.49 -3.22
CA ALA A 274 -3.02 9.18 -4.18
C ALA A 274 -1.74 8.41 -4.53
N ASN A 275 -0.93 9.02 -5.38
CA ASN A 275 0.41 8.56 -5.71
C ASN A 275 1.43 8.69 -4.57
N ASP A 276 1.17 9.53 -3.56
CA ASP A 276 2.04 9.68 -2.38
C ASP A 276 2.02 8.45 -1.43
N ALA A 277 1.39 7.35 -1.87
CA ALA A 277 1.18 6.11 -1.14
C ALA A 277 0.42 6.27 0.20
N SER A 278 -0.26 7.41 0.42
CA SER A 278 -1.12 7.68 1.56
C SER A 278 -2.61 7.53 1.21
N ILE A 279 -3.38 7.09 2.21
CA ILE A 279 -4.84 7.25 2.23
C ILE A 279 -5.15 8.32 3.27
N ARG A 280 -6.02 9.28 2.94
CA ARG A 280 -6.40 10.37 3.85
C ARG A 280 -7.89 10.33 4.14
N ARG A 281 -8.27 10.48 5.41
CA ARG A 281 -9.65 10.64 5.86
C ARG A 281 -9.92 12.11 6.11
N TRP A 282 -10.95 12.64 5.46
CA TRP A 282 -11.30 14.05 5.49
C TRP A 282 -12.70 14.25 6.04
N GLN A 283 -12.89 15.32 6.81
CA GLN A 283 -14.20 15.88 7.06
C GLN A 283 -14.51 16.94 5.99
N ILE A 284 -15.76 17.03 5.53
CA ILE A 284 -16.19 17.99 4.48
C ILE A 284 -15.92 19.47 4.82
N THR A 285 -15.68 19.77 6.10
CA THR A 285 -15.26 21.08 6.64
C THR A 285 -13.87 21.54 6.18
N GLY A 286 -13.01 20.61 5.75
CA GLY A 286 -11.62 20.87 5.34
C GLY A 286 -10.57 20.11 6.14
N GLU A 287 -10.94 19.56 7.29
CA GLU A 287 -10.00 18.90 8.21
C GLU A 287 -9.55 17.53 7.69
N CYS A 288 -8.23 17.30 7.70
CA CYS A 288 -7.64 15.98 7.48
C CYS A 288 -7.59 15.25 8.82
N LEU A 289 -8.60 14.41 9.09
CA LEU A 289 -8.78 13.73 10.37
C LEU A 289 -7.67 12.70 10.64
N GLU A 290 -7.37 11.86 9.65
CA GLU A 290 -6.41 10.75 9.77
C GLU A 290 -5.66 10.56 8.44
N VAL A 291 -4.41 10.08 8.53
CA VAL A 291 -3.60 9.69 7.36
C VAL A 291 -3.04 8.29 7.58
N TYR A 292 -3.46 7.34 6.75
CA TYR A 292 -3.00 5.95 6.81
C TYR A 292 -1.86 5.74 5.82
N TYR A 293 -0.78 5.12 6.31
CA TYR A 293 0.41 4.76 5.54
C TYR A 293 0.61 3.23 5.59
N GLY A 294 1.08 2.64 4.50
CA GLY A 294 1.32 1.19 4.43
C GLY A 294 1.46 0.64 3.02
N HIS A 295 0.88 1.33 2.03
CA HIS A 295 1.24 1.11 0.63
C HIS A 295 2.67 1.59 0.37
N THR A 296 3.37 0.93 -0.53
CA THR A 296 4.77 1.24 -0.91
C THR A 296 4.89 1.88 -2.29
N ASN A 297 3.76 2.11 -2.95
CA ASN A 297 3.65 2.62 -4.32
C ASN A 297 2.24 3.24 -4.52
N TYR A 298 1.97 3.79 -5.70
CA TYR A 298 0.75 4.48 -6.09
C TYR A 298 -0.54 3.70 -5.75
N ILE A 299 -1.52 4.37 -5.14
CA ILE A 299 -2.81 3.77 -4.80
C ILE A 299 -3.84 4.15 -5.85
N TYR A 300 -4.05 3.28 -6.84
CA TYR A 300 -4.87 3.55 -8.02
C TYR A 300 -6.38 3.65 -7.80
N SER A 301 -6.90 3.13 -6.69
CA SER A 301 -8.34 3.10 -6.39
C SER A 301 -8.58 2.93 -4.90
N ILE A 302 -9.78 3.28 -4.44
CA ILE A 302 -10.26 3.15 -3.05
C ILE A 302 -11.77 2.87 -3.07
N SER A 303 -12.27 2.15 -2.07
CA SER A 303 -13.69 1.81 -1.91
C SER A 303 -14.09 1.92 -0.43
N VAL A 304 -15.36 1.67 -0.09
CA VAL A 304 -15.84 1.51 1.30
C VAL A 304 -16.93 0.43 1.29
N PHE A 305 -16.92 -0.45 2.29
CA PHE A 305 -17.96 -1.47 2.46
C PHE A 305 -19.22 -0.85 3.11
N PRO A 306 -20.43 -1.01 2.54
CA PRO A 306 -21.64 -0.45 3.14
C PRO A 306 -21.99 -1.04 4.51
N ASN A 307 -22.72 -0.26 5.32
CA ASN A 307 -23.40 -0.64 6.57
C ASN A 307 -22.54 -0.82 7.85
N CYS A 308 -21.27 -0.41 7.88
CA CYS A 308 -20.47 -0.37 9.12
C CYS A 308 -20.87 0.78 10.08
N LYS A 309 -22.07 0.71 10.68
CA LYS A 309 -22.46 1.60 11.80
C LYS A 309 -22.01 1.02 13.16
N GLY A 310 -21.06 1.68 13.82
CA GLY A 310 -20.93 1.66 15.28
C GLY A 310 -20.16 0.52 15.94
N PHE A 311 -19.64 -0.47 15.21
CA PHE A 311 -18.79 -1.52 15.77
C PHE A 311 -17.53 -1.78 14.91
N TRP A 312 -16.36 -1.51 15.49
CA TRP A 312 -15.06 -1.71 14.85
C TRP A 312 -14.40 -3.00 15.37
N TYR A 313 -14.76 -4.15 14.81
CA TYR A 313 -14.13 -5.43 15.17
C TYR A 313 -12.77 -5.58 14.48
N THR A 314 -11.68 -5.39 15.21
CA THR A 314 -10.32 -5.58 14.71
C THR A 314 -9.95 -7.06 14.61
N SER A 315 -9.89 -7.60 13.39
CA SER A 315 -9.32 -8.93 13.13
C SER A 315 -8.37 -8.91 11.92
N ALA A 316 -7.09 -8.59 12.16
CA ALA A 316 -5.98 -8.77 11.21
C ALA A 316 -6.28 -8.28 9.78
N SER A 317 -6.85 -7.08 9.66
CA SER A 317 -7.12 -6.38 8.41
C SER A 317 -7.33 -4.89 8.70
N PRO A 318 -6.57 -3.97 8.10
CA PRO A 318 -6.97 -2.56 8.07
C PRO A 318 -8.29 -2.44 7.29
N LEU A 319 -9.04 -1.38 7.61
CA LEU A 319 -10.29 -0.95 6.97
C LEU A 319 -10.38 -1.39 5.49
N PHE A 320 -11.38 -2.21 5.14
CA PHE A 320 -11.60 -2.69 3.77
C PHE A 320 -12.17 -1.60 2.84
N ALA A 321 -11.33 -0.59 2.62
CA ALA A 321 -11.24 0.01 1.30
C ALA A 321 -10.54 -0.97 0.37
N CYS A 322 -11.28 -1.54 -0.59
CA CYS A 322 -10.71 -2.37 -1.64
C CYS A 322 -9.87 -1.52 -2.60
N THR A 323 -8.64 -1.20 -2.21
CA THR A 323 -7.67 -0.57 -3.11
C THR A 323 -7.30 -1.55 -4.22
N GLY A 324 -7.47 -1.17 -5.48
CA GLY A 324 -7.27 -2.02 -6.66
C GLY A 324 -5.79 -2.34 -6.97
N GLY A 325 -5.06 -2.91 -6.00
CA GLY A 325 -3.67 -3.34 -6.14
C GLY A 325 -3.56 -4.65 -6.92
N GLY A 326 -3.77 -4.59 -8.24
CA GLY A 326 -3.58 -5.74 -9.12
C GLY A 326 -2.14 -6.23 -9.10
N ARG A 327 -1.91 -7.47 -8.63
CA ARG A 327 -0.64 -8.16 -8.84
C ARG A 327 -0.53 -8.54 -10.32
N TYR A 328 0.23 -7.77 -11.09
CA TYR A 328 0.70 -8.23 -12.39
C TYR A 328 1.67 -9.39 -12.18
N VAL A 329 1.35 -10.53 -12.78
CA VAL A 329 2.24 -11.70 -12.90
C VAL A 329 2.37 -11.93 -14.40
N PRO A 330 3.57 -11.78 -15.01
CA PRO A 330 3.77 -12.14 -16.40
C PRO A 330 3.49 -13.64 -16.58
N GLY A 331 2.62 -13.99 -17.53
CA GLY A 331 2.41 -15.39 -17.90
C GLY A 331 3.60 -15.94 -18.67
N SER A 332 4.15 -17.08 -18.22
CA SER A 332 5.22 -17.77 -18.95
C SER A 332 4.67 -18.45 -20.21
N SER A 333 5.11 -18.01 -21.38
CA SER A 333 4.87 -18.72 -22.65
C SER A 333 6.15 -18.73 -23.49
N LEU A 334 6.40 -19.82 -24.23
CA LEU A 334 7.58 -19.95 -25.07
C LEU A 334 7.55 -18.93 -26.23
N GLY A 335 8.74 -18.54 -26.69
CA GLY A 335 8.90 -17.34 -27.50
C GLY A 335 8.48 -17.44 -28.96
N SER A 336 7.96 -16.33 -29.47
CA SER A 336 8.23 -15.87 -30.83
C SER A 336 8.58 -14.37 -30.79
N SER A 337 9.31 -13.87 -31.77
CA SER A 337 9.95 -12.55 -31.72
C SER A 337 9.06 -11.43 -32.24
N ASN A 338 8.65 -10.51 -31.37
CA ASN A 338 8.68 -9.04 -31.58
C ASN A 338 8.09 -8.31 -30.35
N ALA A 339 8.90 -7.50 -29.66
CA ALA A 339 8.49 -6.82 -28.44
C ALA A 339 8.06 -5.36 -28.72
N LEU A 340 6.75 -5.09 -28.57
CA LEU A 340 6.23 -3.72 -28.45
C LEU A 340 6.38 -3.22 -27.00
N PRO A 341 6.49 -1.90 -26.76
CA PRO A 341 6.77 -1.36 -25.43
C PRO A 341 5.59 -1.55 -24.47
N ALA A 342 5.89 -1.99 -23.24
CA ALA A 342 4.89 -2.15 -22.18
C ALA A 342 4.33 -0.79 -21.75
N ALA A 343 3.00 -0.67 -21.73
CA ALA A 343 2.28 0.49 -21.21
C ALA A 343 1.69 0.17 -19.82
N ASP A 344 1.73 1.13 -18.90
CA ASP A 344 0.98 1.05 -17.65
C ASP A 344 -0.53 1.05 -17.94
N PRO A 345 -1.32 0.08 -17.43
CA PRO A 345 -2.76 0.05 -17.64
C PRO A 345 -3.51 1.31 -17.18
N PHE A 346 -3.00 2.05 -16.18
CA PHE A 346 -3.70 3.20 -15.59
C PHE A 346 -3.34 4.55 -16.21
N THR A 347 -2.12 4.74 -16.71
CA THR A 347 -1.77 5.85 -17.61
C THR A 347 -1.99 5.46 -19.07
N GLY A 348 -3.28 5.45 -19.47
CA GLY A 348 -3.67 5.33 -20.87
C GLY A 348 -2.85 6.29 -21.75
N GLY A 349 -2.33 5.81 -22.87
CA GLY A 349 -1.24 6.43 -23.64
C GLY A 349 -1.52 7.83 -24.18
N GLY A 350 -1.39 8.84 -23.31
CA GLY A 350 -1.60 10.26 -23.58
C GLY A 350 -0.32 11.08 -23.46
N ARG A 351 0.80 10.58 -23.99
CA ARG A 351 1.94 11.48 -24.27
C ARG A 351 1.51 12.43 -25.39
N TYR A 352 1.47 13.72 -25.08
CA TYR A 352 1.35 14.78 -26.07
C TYR A 352 2.65 14.85 -26.91
N VAL A 353 2.71 14.06 -27.99
CA VAL A 353 3.68 14.16 -29.09
C VAL A 353 2.95 13.66 -30.37
N PRO A 354 3.00 14.37 -31.51
CA PRO A 354 2.27 13.97 -32.71
C PRO A 354 3.00 12.91 -33.56
N GLY A 355 2.28 11.94 -34.14
CA GLY A 355 2.79 11.06 -35.21
C GLY A 355 2.22 9.62 -35.28
N SER A 356 1.40 9.34 -36.30
CA SER A 356 1.23 8.07 -37.05
C SER A 356 1.45 6.66 -36.42
N ALA A 357 0.36 5.84 -36.41
CA ALA A 357 0.20 4.47 -36.99
C ALA A 357 1.20 3.29 -36.70
N SER A 358 0.85 1.98 -36.70
CA SER A 358 -0.43 1.20 -36.65
C SER A 358 -0.17 -0.34 -36.65
N MET A 359 -1.12 -1.19 -36.19
CA MET A 359 -1.17 -2.70 -36.27
C MET A 359 -0.11 -3.47 -35.43
N GLY A 360 -0.19 -4.77 -35.03
CA GLY A 360 -1.20 -5.87 -35.12
C GLY A 360 -0.53 -7.27 -34.92
N THR A 361 -1.13 -8.46 -34.66
CA THR A 361 -2.48 -8.94 -34.23
C THR A 361 -2.46 -10.48 -33.90
N THR A 362 -3.08 -10.97 -32.79
CA THR A 362 -3.47 -12.41 -32.46
C THR A 362 -2.37 -13.53 -32.31
N ILE A 363 -2.52 -14.75 -31.71
CA ILE A 363 -3.64 -15.57 -31.14
C ILE A 363 -3.17 -16.58 -30.01
N ALA A 364 -4.09 -17.40 -29.43
CA ALA A 364 -3.99 -18.40 -28.31
C ALA A 364 -2.85 -19.49 -28.35
N GLY A 365 -2.57 -20.36 -27.35
CA GLY A 365 -3.16 -20.78 -26.03
C GLY A 365 -2.18 -21.76 -25.27
N VAL A 366 -2.46 -22.73 -24.36
CA VAL A 366 -3.61 -23.35 -23.62
C VAL A 366 -3.05 -24.10 -22.34
N ASP A 367 -3.87 -24.60 -21.39
CA ASP A 367 -3.51 -25.37 -20.14
C ASP A 367 -3.73 -26.91 -20.23
N PRO A 368 -3.07 -27.75 -19.40
CA PRO A 368 -3.83 -28.69 -18.52
C PRO A 368 -3.25 -29.03 -17.12
N PHE A 369 -4.11 -28.95 -16.08
CA PHE A 369 -4.46 -29.96 -15.03
C PHE A 369 -3.41 -31.01 -14.52
N THR A 370 -3.34 -31.51 -13.27
CA THR A 370 -3.95 -31.26 -11.92
C THR A 370 -3.24 -32.16 -10.87
N GLY A 371 -3.43 -31.96 -9.55
CA GLY A 371 -3.04 -32.95 -8.52
C GLY A 371 -3.63 -32.70 -7.13
N ASN A 372 -4.23 -33.72 -6.50
CA ASN A 372 -4.98 -33.61 -5.24
C ASN A 372 -4.28 -34.30 -4.06
N SER A 373 -4.32 -33.70 -2.86
CA SER A 373 -4.22 -34.39 -1.56
C SER A 373 -4.73 -33.50 -0.42
N ALA A 374 -5.54 -34.07 0.47
CA ALA A 374 -6.30 -33.31 1.49
C ALA A 374 -5.75 -33.52 2.91
N TYR A 375 -5.77 -32.46 3.73
CA TYR A 375 -5.38 -32.51 5.15
C TYR A 375 -6.58 -32.37 6.09
N ARG A 376 -6.47 -33.03 7.26
CA ARG A 376 -7.47 -32.98 8.35
C ARG A 376 -7.55 -31.57 8.95
N SER A 377 -8.75 -31.17 9.39
CA SER A 377 -8.96 -29.83 9.97
C SER A 377 -8.51 -29.73 11.42
N ALA A 378 -7.80 -28.66 11.75
CA ALA A 378 -7.44 -28.26 13.12
C ALA A 378 -8.20 -26.98 13.52
N ALA A 379 -8.14 -26.64 14.82
CA ALA A 379 -8.78 -25.46 15.41
C ALA A 379 -8.39 -24.13 14.71
N PRO A 380 -9.24 -23.07 14.78
CA PRO A 380 -9.03 -21.83 14.04
C PRO A 380 -7.77 -21.10 14.53
N LYS A 381 -6.68 -21.20 13.75
CA LYS A 381 -5.44 -20.48 14.01
C LYS A 381 -5.63 -18.99 13.73
N THR A 382 -5.19 -18.14 14.66
CA THR A 382 -4.87 -16.73 14.36
C THR A 382 -3.85 -16.70 13.23
N VAL A 383 -4.23 -16.15 12.07
CA VAL A 383 -3.39 -16.19 10.87
C VAL A 383 -2.24 -15.19 11.04
N ASN A 384 -1.07 -15.70 11.41
CA ASN A 384 0.15 -14.89 11.46
C ASN A 384 0.61 -14.57 10.02
N ILE A 385 0.43 -13.32 9.62
CA ILE A 385 0.86 -12.78 8.31
C ILE A 385 2.28 -12.17 8.35
N TYR A 386 2.84 -12.02 9.55
CA TYR A 386 4.07 -11.26 9.78
C TYR A 386 5.30 -12.16 9.66
N PHE A 387 5.29 -13.30 10.37
CA PHE A 387 6.43 -14.20 10.52
C PHE A 387 5.98 -15.69 10.63
N PRO A 388 6.86 -16.68 10.40
CA PRO A 388 8.27 -16.55 9.99
C PRO A 388 8.41 -16.06 8.55
N LYS A 389 9.38 -15.16 8.32
CA LYS A 389 9.80 -14.80 6.96
C LYS A 389 10.66 -15.94 6.37
N LYS A 390 10.49 -16.21 5.06
CA LYS A 390 11.18 -17.29 4.33
C LYS A 390 12.23 -16.78 3.34
N GLU A 391 12.18 -15.50 3.00
CA GLU A 391 13.02 -14.84 2.00
C GLU A 391 13.58 -13.55 2.59
N ALA A 392 14.73 -13.11 2.09
CA ALA A 392 15.40 -11.90 2.55
C ALA A 392 14.60 -10.65 2.18
N VAL A 393 14.62 -9.64 3.07
CA VAL A 393 14.04 -8.32 2.81
C VAL A 393 15.12 -7.41 2.23
N THR A 394 14.83 -6.79 1.10
CA THR A 394 15.80 -6.05 0.28
C THR A 394 15.47 -4.56 0.18
N PHE A 395 16.44 -3.78 -0.29
CA PHE A 395 16.31 -2.35 -0.56
C PHE A 395 16.38 -2.09 -2.07
N ASP A 396 15.19 -1.94 -2.68
CA ASP A 396 15.01 -2.01 -4.14
C ASP A 396 14.75 -0.65 -4.80
N GLN A 397 14.40 0.39 -4.02
CA GLN A 397 14.11 1.72 -4.53
C GLN A 397 15.33 2.32 -5.24
N ALA A 398 15.22 2.63 -6.53
CA ALA A 398 16.30 3.17 -7.35
C ALA A 398 15.91 4.53 -7.95
N ASN A 399 16.87 5.46 -8.01
CA ASN A 399 16.78 6.65 -8.84
C ASN A 399 18.09 6.79 -9.63
N PRO A 400 18.24 6.05 -10.75
CA PRO A 400 19.51 5.99 -11.47
C PRO A 400 19.97 7.36 -11.97
N THR A 401 19.04 8.26 -12.30
CA THR A 401 19.36 9.65 -12.71
C THR A 401 20.02 10.44 -11.59
N GLN A 402 19.53 10.34 -10.34
CA GLN A 402 20.17 11.01 -9.19
C GLN A 402 21.50 10.36 -8.82
N ILE A 403 21.60 9.02 -8.87
CA ILE A 403 22.83 8.29 -8.58
C ILE A 403 23.93 8.69 -9.58
N LEU A 404 23.64 8.65 -10.89
CA LEU A 404 24.58 9.01 -11.95
C LEU A 404 24.93 10.50 -11.94
N GLY A 405 23.95 11.39 -11.71
CA GLY A 405 24.21 12.81 -11.57
C GLY A 405 25.21 13.11 -10.45
N LYS A 406 25.00 12.51 -9.27
CA LYS A 406 25.90 12.69 -8.12
C LYS A 406 27.25 12.00 -8.31
N LEU A 407 27.29 10.84 -8.98
CA LEU A 407 28.54 10.15 -9.34
C LEU A 407 29.41 11.03 -10.25
N LYS A 408 28.82 11.58 -11.33
CA LYS A 408 29.54 12.44 -12.29
C LYS A 408 29.99 13.76 -11.66
N GLU A 409 29.14 14.38 -10.83
CA GLU A 409 29.49 15.57 -10.04
C GLU A 409 30.71 15.34 -9.15
N LEU A 410 30.69 14.27 -8.33
CA LEU A 410 31.76 14.00 -7.35
C LEU A 410 33.03 13.41 -7.96
N ASN A 411 32.95 12.78 -9.15
CA ASN A 411 34.13 12.40 -9.92
C ASN A 411 34.99 13.62 -10.29
N GLY A 412 34.37 14.78 -10.54
CA GLY A 412 35.08 16.04 -10.77
C GLY A 412 35.94 16.50 -9.59
N THR A 413 35.63 16.02 -8.38
CA THR A 413 36.38 16.29 -7.14
C THR A 413 37.25 15.12 -6.66
N ALA A 414 37.30 14.00 -7.40
CA ALA A 414 38.11 12.85 -7.02
C ALA A 414 39.61 13.09 -7.27
N PRO A 415 40.53 12.58 -6.40
CA PRO A 415 41.96 12.61 -6.66
C PRO A 415 42.30 11.92 -7.99
N GLU A 416 43.21 12.50 -8.80
CA GLU A 416 43.47 12.03 -10.17
C GLU A 416 43.79 10.52 -10.27
N GLU A 417 44.50 9.95 -9.30
CA GLU A 417 44.80 8.51 -9.21
C GLU A 417 43.56 7.61 -9.12
N LYS A 418 42.47 8.10 -8.52
CA LYS A 418 41.21 7.36 -8.30
C LYS A 418 40.08 7.81 -9.21
N LYS A 419 40.29 8.88 -9.97
CA LYS A 419 39.33 9.47 -10.89
C LYS A 419 38.89 8.47 -11.95
N LEU A 420 37.61 8.53 -12.31
CA LEU A 420 37.02 7.72 -13.36
C LEU A 420 37.08 8.49 -14.68
N THR A 421 37.41 7.80 -15.77
CA THR A 421 37.31 8.34 -17.13
C THR A 421 35.84 8.46 -17.55
N GLU A 422 35.54 9.14 -18.66
CA GLU A 422 34.19 9.11 -19.24
C GLU A 422 33.78 7.68 -19.64
N ASP A 423 34.71 6.85 -20.13
CA ASP A 423 34.46 5.44 -20.41
C ASP A 423 34.15 4.63 -19.14
N ASP A 424 34.87 4.84 -18.04
CA ASP A 424 34.57 4.24 -16.73
C ASP A 424 33.15 4.63 -16.27
N LEU A 425 32.77 5.90 -16.42
CA LEU A 425 31.44 6.40 -16.08
C LEU A 425 30.34 5.79 -16.96
N ILE A 426 30.59 5.63 -18.27
CA ILE A 426 29.69 4.94 -19.20
C ILE A 426 29.56 3.45 -18.85
N LEU A 427 30.62 2.79 -18.36
CA LEU A 427 30.56 1.41 -17.89
C LEU A 427 29.69 1.27 -16.63
N LEU A 428 29.79 2.20 -15.67
CA LEU A 428 28.92 2.23 -14.48
C LEU A 428 27.46 2.55 -14.82
N GLU A 429 27.23 3.44 -15.79
CA GLU A 429 25.91 3.75 -16.34
C GLU A 429 25.29 2.52 -17.04
N LYS A 430 26.08 1.71 -17.74
CA LYS A 430 25.66 0.40 -18.27
C LYS A 430 25.27 -0.58 -17.17
N ILE A 431 26.01 -0.68 -16.06
CA ILE A 431 25.61 -1.53 -14.91
C ILE A 431 24.23 -1.10 -14.38
N LEU A 432 24.03 0.19 -14.11
CA LEU A 432 22.71 0.68 -13.65
C LEU A 432 21.61 0.41 -14.68
N SER A 433 21.88 0.60 -15.98
CA SER A 433 20.91 0.31 -17.04
C SER A 433 20.51 -1.18 -17.07
N LEU A 434 21.48 -2.11 -17.01
CA LEU A 434 21.22 -3.55 -16.97
C LEU A 434 20.35 -3.95 -15.77
N ILE A 435 20.68 -3.43 -14.59
CA ILE A 435 19.99 -3.74 -13.32
C ILE A 435 18.59 -3.11 -13.27
N CYS A 436 18.43 -1.84 -13.68
CA CYS A 436 17.15 -1.16 -13.63
C CYS A 436 16.17 -1.63 -14.72
N ASN A 437 16.66 -1.98 -15.90
CA ASN A 437 15.82 -2.46 -17.01
C ASN A 437 15.57 -3.99 -16.97
N SER A 438 16.08 -4.70 -15.95
CA SER A 438 15.95 -6.16 -15.79
C SER A 438 16.45 -6.96 -17.00
N SER A 439 17.60 -6.57 -17.56
CA SER A 439 18.19 -7.23 -18.72
C SER A 439 18.66 -8.66 -18.40
N SER A 440 18.56 -9.57 -19.37
CA SER A 440 19.18 -10.90 -19.33
C SER A 440 20.69 -10.87 -19.59
N GLU A 441 21.23 -9.73 -20.01
CA GLU A 441 22.67 -9.52 -20.23
C GLU A 441 23.41 -9.36 -18.89
N LYS A 442 24.48 -10.15 -18.70
CA LYS A 442 25.27 -10.16 -17.47
C LYS A 442 26.30 -9.02 -17.45
N PRO A 443 26.46 -8.28 -16.34
CA PRO A 443 27.56 -7.33 -16.19
C PRO A 443 28.92 -7.99 -16.42
N THR A 444 29.82 -7.31 -17.14
CA THR A 444 31.12 -7.87 -17.54
C THR A 444 32.15 -7.76 -16.41
N ALA A 445 33.17 -8.64 -16.40
CA ALA A 445 34.23 -8.60 -15.39
C ALA A 445 34.92 -7.21 -15.33
N HIS A 446 35.10 -6.55 -16.47
CA HIS A 446 35.64 -5.19 -16.54
C HIS A 446 34.70 -4.15 -15.89
N GLN A 447 33.39 -4.23 -16.13
CA GLN A 447 32.42 -3.37 -15.43
C GLN A 447 32.48 -3.57 -13.91
N LEU A 448 32.65 -4.82 -13.43
CA LEU A 448 32.78 -5.10 -11.99
C LEU A 448 34.09 -4.57 -11.42
N GLN A 449 35.20 -4.60 -12.17
CA GLN A 449 36.47 -3.97 -11.79
C GLN A 449 36.35 -2.44 -11.66
N ILE A 450 35.63 -1.77 -12.58
CA ILE A 450 35.37 -0.33 -12.49
C ILE A 450 34.44 -0.02 -11.30
N LEU A 451 33.45 -0.86 -11.01
CA LEU A 451 32.62 -0.72 -9.80
C LEU A 451 33.46 -0.92 -8.52
N TRP A 452 34.41 -1.86 -8.50
CA TRP A 452 35.36 -2.02 -7.39
C TRP A 452 36.26 -0.79 -7.21
N LYS A 453 36.81 -0.24 -8.30
CA LYS A 453 37.57 1.03 -8.31
C LYS A 453 36.73 2.17 -7.71
N ALA A 454 35.47 2.31 -8.13
CA ALA A 454 34.56 3.38 -7.71
C ALA A 454 34.16 3.28 -6.23
N ILE A 455 33.90 2.08 -5.69
CA ILE A 455 33.62 1.93 -4.24
C ILE A 455 34.86 2.03 -3.36
N ASN A 456 36.06 2.08 -3.95
CA ASN A 456 37.33 2.35 -3.26
C ASN A 456 37.75 3.84 -3.33
N TRP A 457 36.85 4.73 -3.76
CA TRP A 457 36.99 6.17 -3.62
C TRP A 457 37.12 6.64 -2.15
N PRO A 458 37.63 7.86 -1.91
CA PRO A 458 37.60 8.50 -0.59
C PRO A 458 36.19 8.50 0.03
N GLU A 459 36.12 8.29 1.35
CA GLU A 459 34.86 8.18 2.11
C GLU A 459 33.92 9.37 1.93
N ASP A 460 34.43 10.54 1.59
CA ASP A 460 33.63 11.73 1.46
C ASP A 460 32.81 11.78 0.16
N ILE A 461 33.23 11.07 -0.88
CA ILE A 461 32.59 11.03 -2.21
C ILE A 461 32.08 9.65 -2.66
N VAL A 462 32.44 8.55 -1.97
CA VAL A 462 32.16 7.16 -2.38
C VAL A 462 30.67 6.78 -2.49
N PHE A 463 29.76 7.51 -1.83
CA PHE A 463 28.38 7.08 -1.65
C PHE A 463 27.53 6.83 -2.93
N PRO A 464 27.68 7.53 -4.07
CA PRO A 464 26.94 7.19 -5.28
C PRO A 464 27.34 5.81 -5.83
N ALA A 465 28.64 5.47 -5.77
CA ALA A 465 29.13 4.17 -6.19
C ALA A 465 28.63 3.04 -5.26
N LEU A 466 28.54 3.31 -3.95
CA LEU A 466 27.91 2.37 -3.00
C LEU A 466 26.43 2.15 -3.32
N ASP A 467 25.69 3.13 -3.87
CA ASP A 467 24.29 2.92 -4.23
C ASP A 467 24.12 2.15 -5.55
N ILE A 468 25.07 2.27 -6.49
CA ILE A 468 25.18 1.36 -7.65
C ILE A 468 25.42 -0.07 -7.17
N LEU A 469 26.38 -0.28 -6.26
CA LEU A 469 26.65 -1.59 -5.67
C LEU A 469 25.44 -2.16 -4.93
N ARG A 470 24.76 -1.34 -4.12
CA ARG A 470 23.55 -1.72 -3.36
C ARG A 470 22.47 -2.28 -4.28
N LEU A 471 22.30 -1.70 -5.47
CA LEU A 471 21.37 -2.19 -6.49
C LEU A 471 21.90 -3.43 -7.21
N SER A 472 23.17 -3.42 -7.64
CA SER A 472 23.74 -4.47 -8.49
C SER A 472 24.01 -5.79 -7.76
N ILE A 473 24.34 -5.78 -6.47
CA ILE A 473 24.70 -6.98 -5.67
C ILE A 473 23.58 -8.03 -5.55
N LYS A 474 22.34 -7.67 -5.93
CA LYS A 474 21.20 -8.60 -6.06
C LYS A 474 21.28 -9.49 -7.30
N HIS A 475 21.95 -9.06 -8.37
CA HIS A 475 22.04 -9.81 -9.61
C HIS A 475 23.00 -11.00 -9.44
N PRO A 476 22.63 -12.24 -9.84
CA PRO A 476 23.39 -13.45 -9.51
C PRO A 476 24.88 -13.33 -9.83
N SER A 477 25.26 -12.92 -11.05
CA SER A 477 26.68 -12.82 -11.42
C SER A 477 27.44 -11.68 -10.73
N VAL A 478 26.76 -10.69 -10.16
CA VAL A 478 27.42 -9.64 -9.34
C VAL A 478 27.68 -10.19 -7.93
N ASN A 479 26.69 -10.88 -7.38
CA ASN A 479 26.77 -11.59 -6.09
C ASN A 479 27.86 -12.69 -6.13
N GLU A 480 27.92 -13.47 -7.20
CA GLU A 480 28.89 -14.56 -7.41
C GLU A 480 30.35 -14.09 -7.50
N ASN A 481 30.61 -12.89 -8.04
CA ASN A 481 31.96 -12.32 -8.08
C ASN A 481 32.32 -11.75 -6.69
N PHE A 482 31.63 -10.69 -6.26
CA PHE A 482 31.97 -9.96 -5.03
C PHE A 482 31.82 -10.77 -3.74
N CYS A 483 30.93 -11.76 -3.70
CA CYS A 483 30.76 -12.64 -2.54
C CYS A 483 31.35 -14.05 -2.74
N SER A 484 32.28 -14.20 -3.70
CA SER A 484 33.02 -15.45 -3.90
C SER A 484 33.86 -15.82 -2.67
N GLU A 485 34.21 -17.09 -2.54
CA GLU A 485 35.13 -17.61 -1.50
C GLU A 485 36.59 -17.13 -1.67
N LYS A 486 36.86 -16.26 -2.66
CA LYS A 486 38.19 -15.66 -2.92
C LYS A 486 38.22 -14.16 -2.66
N GLU A 487 37.18 -13.43 -3.08
CA GLU A 487 37.12 -11.97 -3.02
C GLU A 487 36.21 -11.47 -1.89
N GLY A 488 35.33 -12.33 -1.38
CA GLY A 488 34.32 -12.01 -0.37
C GLY A 488 34.86 -11.43 0.94
N ASP A 489 36.01 -11.91 1.43
CA ASP A 489 36.61 -11.39 2.65
C ASP A 489 37.18 -9.97 2.47
N GLN A 490 37.73 -9.65 1.28
CA GLN A 490 38.16 -8.30 0.95
C GLN A 490 36.96 -7.36 0.76
N PHE A 491 35.93 -7.82 0.05
CA PHE A 491 34.68 -7.09 -0.19
C PHE A 491 33.94 -6.76 1.12
N SER A 492 33.77 -7.75 2.00
CA SER A 492 33.11 -7.58 3.29
C SER A 492 33.94 -6.74 4.26
N SER A 493 35.26 -6.93 4.36
CA SER A 493 36.12 -6.10 5.21
C SER A 493 36.07 -4.63 4.79
N HIS A 494 36.08 -4.34 3.49
CA HIS A 494 35.92 -2.99 2.96
C HIS A 494 34.57 -2.37 3.38
N LEU A 495 33.46 -3.08 3.14
CA LEU A 495 32.13 -2.60 3.54
C LEU A 495 31.93 -2.51 5.06
N ILE A 496 32.60 -3.33 5.87
CA ILE A 496 32.62 -3.24 7.34
C ILE A 496 33.36 -1.98 7.79
N SER A 497 34.47 -1.60 7.14
CA SER A 497 35.18 -0.35 7.49
C SER A 497 34.28 0.90 7.37
N LEU A 498 33.38 0.90 6.39
CA LEU A 498 32.37 1.96 6.16
C LEU A 498 31.22 1.97 7.19
N LEU A 499 31.16 0.99 8.11
CA LEU A 499 30.24 0.97 9.25
C LEU A 499 30.81 1.67 10.50
N ASN A 500 32.06 2.16 10.47
CA ASN A 500 32.67 2.97 11.53
C ASN A 500 31.69 4.06 12.02
N PRO A 501 31.31 4.11 13.32
CA PRO A 501 30.35 5.08 13.84
C PRO A 501 30.72 6.56 13.62
N LYS A 502 32.00 6.87 13.40
CA LYS A 502 32.50 8.22 13.10
C LYS A 502 32.52 8.56 11.59
N GLY A 503 32.30 7.57 10.72
CA GLY A 503 32.23 7.73 9.27
C GLY A 503 30.96 8.44 8.77
N LYS A 504 30.83 8.65 7.46
CA LYS A 504 29.66 9.34 6.90
C LYS A 504 28.38 8.49 7.03
N PRO A 505 27.26 9.04 7.55
CA PRO A 505 25.97 8.32 7.64
C PRO A 505 25.39 7.81 6.32
N ALA A 506 25.79 8.39 5.18
CA ALA A 506 25.45 7.88 3.85
C ALA A 506 26.16 6.55 3.56
N ASN A 507 27.45 6.44 3.90
CA ASN A 507 28.25 5.24 3.69
C ASN A 507 27.74 4.09 4.58
N GLN A 508 27.56 4.38 5.88
CA GLN A 508 26.97 3.46 6.86
C GLN A 508 25.63 2.89 6.37
N LEU A 509 24.71 3.77 5.92
CA LEU A 509 23.39 3.38 5.43
C LEU A 509 23.49 2.49 4.18
N LEU A 510 24.34 2.85 3.21
CA LEU A 510 24.45 2.10 1.97
C LEU A 510 25.17 0.77 2.15
N ALA A 511 26.23 0.71 2.97
CA ALA A 511 26.89 -0.54 3.34
C ALA A 511 25.92 -1.53 4.01
N LEU A 512 25.14 -1.10 5.02
CA LEU A 512 24.09 -1.93 5.63
C LEU A 512 23.04 -2.41 4.60
N ARG A 513 22.61 -1.56 3.68
CA ARG A 513 21.66 -1.92 2.62
C ARG A 513 22.25 -2.91 1.60
N THR A 514 23.53 -2.76 1.24
CA THR A 514 24.27 -3.71 0.41
C THR A 514 24.35 -5.07 1.11
N PHE A 515 24.75 -5.13 2.38
CA PHE A 515 24.74 -6.37 3.15
C PHE A 515 23.35 -7.02 3.23
N CYS A 516 22.28 -6.24 3.42
CA CYS A 516 20.91 -6.77 3.35
C CYS A 516 20.60 -7.40 1.98
N ASN A 517 21.03 -6.77 0.89
CA ASN A 517 20.81 -7.24 -0.48
C ASN A 517 21.71 -8.44 -0.86
N CYS A 518 22.88 -8.64 -0.21
CA CYS A 518 23.72 -9.81 -0.41
C CYS A 518 22.97 -11.13 -0.16
N PHE A 519 22.04 -11.16 0.80
CA PHE A 519 21.24 -12.35 1.17
C PHE A 519 20.33 -12.89 0.04
N VAL A 520 20.19 -12.20 -1.09
CA VAL A 520 19.43 -12.71 -2.24
C VAL A 520 20.16 -13.88 -2.92
N GLY A 521 21.50 -13.80 -3.03
CA GLY A 521 22.30 -14.82 -3.71
C GLY A 521 22.97 -15.80 -2.74
N GLN A 522 23.27 -17.02 -3.22
CA GLN A 522 23.84 -18.09 -2.42
C GLN A 522 25.27 -17.78 -1.94
N ALA A 523 26.07 -17.12 -2.79
CA ALA A 523 27.42 -16.68 -2.45
C ALA A 523 27.38 -15.62 -1.33
N GLY A 524 26.52 -14.60 -1.46
CA GLY A 524 26.26 -13.62 -0.42
C GLY A 524 25.76 -14.22 0.89
N GLN A 525 24.85 -15.21 0.85
CA GLN A 525 24.42 -15.92 2.06
C GLN A 525 25.59 -16.63 2.77
N LYS A 526 26.46 -17.35 2.04
CA LYS A 526 27.67 -17.96 2.62
C LYS A 526 28.56 -16.92 3.30
N LEU A 527 28.90 -15.84 2.60
CA LEU A 527 29.78 -14.78 3.12
C LEU A 527 29.19 -14.09 4.35
N MET A 528 27.88 -13.87 4.39
CA MET A 528 27.23 -13.30 5.58
C MET A 528 27.30 -14.26 6.78
N MET A 529 27.37 -15.58 6.59
CA MET A 529 27.58 -16.51 7.70
C MET A 529 29.03 -16.56 8.18
N SER A 530 30.03 -16.53 7.28
CA SER A 530 31.45 -16.50 7.70
C SER A 530 31.83 -15.20 8.40
N GLN A 531 31.34 -14.06 7.91
CA GLN A 531 31.64 -12.72 8.45
C GLN A 531 30.64 -12.24 9.52
N ARG A 532 29.74 -13.13 9.98
CA ARG A 532 28.63 -12.86 10.92
C ARG A 532 29.05 -12.03 12.13
N GLU A 533 30.13 -12.44 12.80
CA GLU A 533 30.52 -11.87 14.10
C GLU A 533 31.15 -10.49 13.96
N SER A 534 32.03 -10.31 12.96
CA SER A 534 32.61 -9.01 12.62
C SER A 534 31.52 -8.03 12.19
N LEU A 535 30.64 -8.45 11.26
CA LEU A 535 29.56 -7.60 10.76
C LEU A 535 28.55 -7.22 11.86
N MET A 536 28.11 -8.17 12.69
CA MET A 536 27.18 -7.87 13.78
C MET A 536 27.78 -6.93 14.82
N SER A 537 29.05 -7.11 15.17
CA SER A 537 29.72 -6.25 16.16
C SER A 537 29.72 -4.78 15.73
N HIS A 538 30.18 -4.50 14.51
CA HIS A 538 30.19 -3.13 13.95
C HIS A 538 28.77 -2.59 13.71
N ALA A 539 27.84 -3.43 13.23
CA ALA A 539 26.47 -3.00 12.96
C ALA A 539 25.70 -2.63 14.24
N ILE A 540 26.00 -3.26 15.39
CA ILE A 540 25.40 -2.93 16.69
C ILE A 540 25.82 -1.53 17.16
N GLU A 541 27.06 -1.08 16.93
CA GLU A 541 27.53 0.24 17.38
C GLU A 541 26.66 1.39 16.82
N LEU A 542 26.21 1.23 15.58
CA LEU A 542 25.34 2.17 14.86
C LEU A 542 23.94 2.35 15.47
N LYS A 543 23.53 1.52 16.45
CA LYS A 543 22.24 1.65 17.17
C LYS A 543 22.09 2.96 17.95
N SER A 544 23.20 3.66 18.19
CA SER A 544 23.27 4.84 19.05
C SER A 544 23.03 6.16 18.29
N GLY A 545 22.84 6.09 16.97
CA GLY A 545 22.56 7.26 16.14
C GLY A 545 21.11 7.75 16.25
N SER A 546 20.84 8.93 15.68
CA SER A 546 19.46 9.46 15.53
C SER A 546 18.85 9.15 14.15
N ASN A 547 19.60 8.51 13.25
CA ASN A 547 19.21 8.30 11.86
C ASN A 547 18.30 7.06 11.70
N LYS A 548 16.98 7.29 11.64
CA LYS A 548 15.98 6.24 11.42
C LYS A 548 16.26 5.31 10.23
N ASN A 549 16.87 5.81 9.15
CA ASN A 549 17.17 4.98 7.98
C ASN A 549 18.25 3.93 8.28
N ILE A 550 19.25 4.27 9.12
CA ILE A 550 20.27 3.33 9.59
C ILE A 550 19.64 2.29 10.51
N HIS A 551 18.73 2.70 11.42
CA HIS A 551 18.00 1.76 12.27
C HIS A 551 17.11 0.80 11.49
N ILE A 552 16.42 1.27 10.44
CA ILE A 552 15.65 0.41 9.52
C ILE A 552 16.58 -0.56 8.78
N ALA A 553 17.76 -0.11 8.33
CA ALA A 553 18.74 -0.98 7.67
C ALA A 553 19.32 -2.04 8.62
N LEU A 554 19.73 -1.66 9.83
CA LEU A 554 20.19 -2.55 10.89
C LEU A 554 19.12 -3.61 11.25
N ALA A 555 17.89 -3.18 11.50
CA ALA A 555 16.76 -4.08 11.75
C ALA A 555 16.47 -5.04 10.57
N THR A 556 16.73 -4.62 9.34
CA THR A 556 16.60 -5.47 8.14
C THR A 556 17.74 -6.49 8.04
N LEU A 557 18.96 -6.10 8.42
CA LEU A 557 20.10 -7.02 8.47
C LEU A 557 19.85 -8.14 9.49
N THR A 558 19.45 -7.78 10.71
CA THR A 558 19.08 -8.74 11.77
C THR A 558 17.90 -9.63 11.35
N LEU A 559 16.93 -9.10 10.61
CA LEU A 559 15.84 -9.90 10.01
C LEU A 559 16.35 -10.89 8.96
N ASN A 560 17.29 -10.52 8.09
CA ASN A 560 17.81 -11.41 7.06
C ASN A 560 18.65 -12.56 7.63
N TYR A 561 19.45 -12.30 8.67
CA TYR A 561 20.05 -13.37 9.49
C TYR A 561 18.99 -14.26 10.17
N SER A 562 17.93 -13.66 10.69
CA SER A 562 16.82 -14.41 11.31
C SER A 562 16.10 -15.34 10.32
N VAL A 563 15.93 -14.91 9.06
CA VAL A 563 15.40 -15.74 7.97
C VAL A 563 16.34 -16.90 7.64
N TYR A 564 17.66 -16.70 7.71
CA TYR A 564 18.63 -17.77 7.48
C TYR A 564 18.59 -18.80 8.62
N PHE A 565 18.72 -18.38 9.88
CA PHE A 565 18.71 -19.31 11.02
C PHE A 565 17.35 -19.96 11.29
N HIS A 566 16.25 -19.43 10.74
CA HIS A 566 14.96 -20.14 10.71
C HIS A 566 14.98 -21.38 9.78
N LYS A 567 15.83 -21.41 8.75
CA LYS A 567 16.02 -22.56 7.86
C LYS A 567 17.08 -23.54 8.38
N ASP A 568 18.14 -22.98 8.95
CA ASP A 568 19.38 -23.71 9.30
C ASP A 568 19.37 -24.31 10.72
N HIS A 569 18.36 -23.99 11.54
CA HIS A 569 18.19 -24.47 12.93
C HIS A 569 19.37 -24.21 13.90
N ASN A 570 20.41 -23.48 13.49
CA ASN A 570 21.58 -23.13 14.28
C ASN A 570 21.21 -22.25 15.51
N ILE A 571 21.15 -22.88 16.69
CA ILE A 571 20.73 -22.24 17.95
C ILE A 571 21.68 -21.13 18.43
N GLU A 572 22.97 -21.22 18.11
CA GLU A 572 23.98 -20.22 18.49
C GLU A 572 23.84 -18.95 17.63
N GLY A 573 23.63 -19.10 16.32
CA GLY A 573 23.25 -18.00 15.43
C GLY A 573 21.94 -17.33 15.86
N LYS A 574 20.96 -18.12 16.33
CA LYS A 574 19.74 -17.56 16.96
C LYS A 574 20.03 -16.81 18.25
N ALA A 575 20.91 -17.32 19.11
CA ALA A 575 21.31 -16.68 20.37
C ALA A 575 21.91 -15.28 20.12
N GLN A 576 22.86 -15.19 19.18
CA GLN A 576 23.45 -13.91 18.80
C GLN A 576 22.38 -12.95 18.25
N CYS A 577 21.51 -13.41 17.35
CA CYS A 577 20.43 -12.58 16.80
C CYS A 577 19.43 -12.10 17.88
N LEU A 578 19.05 -12.93 18.84
CA LEU A 578 18.18 -12.54 19.96
C LEU A 578 18.86 -11.46 20.84
N SER A 579 20.15 -11.59 21.10
CA SER A 579 20.96 -10.58 21.81
C SER A 579 21.00 -9.25 21.06
N VAL A 580 21.24 -9.28 19.73
CA VAL A 580 21.19 -8.09 18.87
C VAL A 580 19.81 -7.43 18.90
N ILE A 581 18.75 -8.22 18.74
CA ILE A 581 17.37 -7.72 18.77
C ILE A 581 17.08 -7.02 20.10
N SER A 582 17.38 -7.66 21.23
CA SER A 582 17.20 -7.06 22.56
C SER A 582 17.96 -5.73 22.66
N THR A 583 19.26 -5.74 22.35
CA THR A 583 20.16 -4.58 22.45
C THR A 583 19.74 -3.38 21.59
N VAL A 584 19.07 -3.62 20.45
CA VAL A 584 18.55 -2.54 19.58
C VAL A 584 17.15 -2.10 20.00
N LEU A 585 16.29 -2.99 20.51
CA LEU A 585 14.93 -2.69 21.00
C LEU A 585 14.88 -1.84 22.28
N GLU A 586 16.01 -1.66 22.97
CA GLU A 586 16.17 -0.69 24.06
C GLU A 586 16.19 0.76 23.55
N VAL A 587 16.94 1.02 22.47
CA VAL A 587 17.29 2.37 22.01
C VAL A 587 16.44 2.86 20.85
N VAL A 588 15.96 1.95 19.99
CA VAL A 588 15.25 2.32 18.75
C VAL A 588 13.88 2.96 19.04
N GLN A 589 13.66 4.14 18.45
CA GLN A 589 12.38 4.87 18.52
C GLN A 589 11.57 4.79 17.22
N ASP A 590 12.19 4.38 16.11
CA ASP A 590 11.51 4.25 14.82
C ASP A 590 10.65 2.99 14.77
N LEU A 591 9.37 3.15 14.42
CA LEU A 591 8.38 2.08 14.49
C LEU A 591 8.44 1.11 13.29
N GLU A 592 9.08 1.47 12.18
CA GLU A 592 9.37 0.55 11.07
C GLU A 592 10.57 -0.33 11.41
N ALA A 593 11.63 0.23 12.00
CA ALA A 593 12.75 -0.53 12.55
C ALA A 593 12.29 -1.47 13.68
N THR A 594 11.47 -0.96 14.62
CA THR A 594 10.83 -1.76 15.68
C THR A 594 10.00 -2.91 15.11
N PHE A 595 9.17 -2.64 14.10
CA PHE A 595 8.39 -3.68 13.41
C PHE A 595 9.29 -4.75 12.78
N ARG A 596 10.38 -4.37 12.10
CA ARG A 596 11.32 -5.34 11.50
C ARG A 596 12.03 -6.19 12.56
N LEU A 597 12.39 -5.63 13.71
CA LEU A 597 12.96 -6.38 14.85
C LEU A 597 11.95 -7.35 15.47
N LEU A 598 10.68 -6.98 15.59
CA LEU A 598 9.60 -7.89 16.02
C LEU A 598 9.40 -9.02 15.01
N VAL A 599 9.39 -8.73 13.70
CA VAL A 599 9.32 -9.76 12.64
C VAL A 599 10.55 -10.68 12.66
N ALA A 600 11.73 -10.16 12.98
CA ALA A 600 12.96 -10.94 13.16
C ALA A 600 12.85 -11.90 14.36
N LEU A 601 12.48 -11.36 15.53
CA LEU A 601 12.22 -12.12 16.77
C LEU A 601 11.23 -13.26 16.54
N GLY A 602 10.06 -12.94 15.97
CA GLY A 602 9.04 -13.93 15.64
C GLY A 602 9.52 -14.99 14.65
N THR A 603 10.39 -14.62 13.70
CA THR A 603 10.99 -15.56 12.73
C THR A 603 11.97 -16.52 13.41
N LEU A 604 12.83 -16.05 14.33
CA LEU A 604 13.79 -16.88 15.07
C LEU A 604 13.10 -17.97 15.90
N ILE A 605 12.07 -17.58 16.68
CA ILE A 605 11.39 -18.45 17.64
C ILE A 605 10.29 -19.33 17.02
N SER A 606 9.89 -19.05 15.78
CA SER A 606 8.84 -19.83 15.10
C SER A 606 9.24 -21.28 14.92
N ASN A 607 8.41 -22.19 15.43
CA ASN A 607 8.60 -23.65 15.41
C ASN A 607 9.86 -24.15 16.14
N ASP A 608 10.43 -23.37 17.06
CA ASP A 608 11.65 -23.73 17.79
C ASP A 608 11.52 -23.44 19.29
N LEU A 609 11.35 -24.51 20.08
CA LEU A 609 11.18 -24.42 21.53
C LEU A 609 12.45 -23.96 22.27
N ASN A 610 13.64 -24.22 21.73
CA ASN A 610 14.90 -23.81 22.33
C ASN A 610 15.08 -22.29 22.15
N ALA A 611 14.77 -21.78 20.96
CA ALA A 611 14.76 -20.35 20.69
C ALA A 611 13.69 -19.60 21.50
N VAL A 612 12.51 -20.20 21.72
CA VAL A 612 11.48 -19.66 22.64
C VAL A 612 12.02 -19.58 24.08
N GLN A 613 12.64 -20.64 24.60
CA GLN A 613 13.21 -20.64 25.96
C GLN A 613 14.32 -19.59 26.12
N LEU A 614 15.18 -19.45 25.11
CA LEU A 614 16.27 -18.47 25.10
C LEU A 614 15.77 -17.01 25.01
N ALA A 615 14.70 -16.75 24.25
CA ALA A 615 14.07 -15.44 24.22
C ALA A 615 13.44 -15.06 25.59
N LYS A 616 12.98 -16.05 26.37
CA LYS A 616 12.48 -15.85 27.74
C LYS A 616 13.60 -15.59 28.74
N SER A 617 14.72 -16.32 28.69
CA SER A 617 15.84 -16.09 29.60
C SER A 617 16.53 -14.74 29.38
N LEU A 618 16.42 -14.18 28.15
CA LEU A 618 16.82 -12.81 27.82
C LEU A 618 15.78 -11.73 28.19
N GLY A 619 14.64 -12.08 28.80
CA GLY A 619 13.61 -11.13 29.25
C GLY A 619 12.90 -10.36 28.12
N ILE A 620 12.97 -10.86 26.89
CA ILE A 620 12.48 -10.15 25.70
C ILE A 620 10.95 -10.00 25.73
N ASP A 621 10.23 -10.95 26.35
CA ASP A 621 8.77 -10.86 26.59
C ASP A 621 8.38 -9.58 27.36
N SER A 622 9.13 -9.27 28.42
CA SER A 622 8.94 -8.09 29.25
C SER A 622 9.37 -6.82 28.52
N GLN A 623 10.46 -6.89 27.75
CA GLN A 623 10.97 -5.78 26.93
C GLN A 623 9.98 -5.36 25.84
N ILE A 624 9.39 -6.33 25.11
CA ILE A 624 8.47 -6.04 24.00
C ILE A 624 7.05 -5.68 24.46
N LYS A 625 6.68 -5.95 25.72
CA LYS A 625 5.32 -5.74 26.26
C LYS A 625 4.79 -4.32 26.03
N LYS A 626 5.67 -3.30 26.03
CA LYS A 626 5.34 -1.91 25.68
C LYS A 626 4.80 -1.74 24.25
N TYR A 627 5.26 -2.56 23.30
CA TYR A 627 4.84 -2.51 21.91
C TYR A 627 3.43 -3.11 21.70
N ALA A 628 2.96 -3.98 22.59
CA ALA A 628 1.60 -4.53 22.52
C ALA A 628 0.49 -3.48 22.75
N SER A 629 0.83 -2.30 23.30
CA SER A 629 -0.08 -1.15 23.47
C SER A 629 0.09 -0.06 22.40
N VAL A 630 1.00 -0.20 21.44
CA VAL A 630 1.15 0.77 20.35
C VAL A 630 -0.09 0.77 19.46
N SER A 631 -0.71 1.94 19.27
CA SER A 631 -1.87 2.13 18.41
C SER A 631 -1.47 2.16 16.93
N GLU A 632 -0.59 3.09 16.54
CA GLU A 632 -0.14 3.24 15.16
C GLU A 632 1.40 3.11 15.03
N PRO A 633 1.92 2.41 14.00
CA PRO A 633 1.18 1.61 13.03
C PRO A 633 0.76 0.26 13.65
N ALA A 634 -0.52 -0.11 13.53
CA ALA A 634 -1.10 -1.28 14.22
C ALA A 634 -0.34 -2.61 14.05
N LYS A 635 0.38 -2.78 12.93
CA LYS A 635 1.28 -3.91 12.65
C LYS A 635 2.32 -4.16 13.75
N VAL A 636 2.74 -3.13 14.49
CA VAL A 636 3.68 -3.25 15.63
C VAL A 636 3.03 -4.01 16.78
N SER A 637 1.82 -3.61 17.20
CA SER A 637 1.15 -4.24 18.34
C SER A 637 0.52 -5.59 17.97
N GLU A 638 0.03 -5.77 16.74
CA GLU A 638 -0.42 -7.09 16.27
C GLU A 638 0.74 -8.09 16.18
N CYS A 639 1.88 -7.71 15.59
CA CYS A 639 3.07 -8.57 15.55
C CYS A 639 3.59 -8.87 16.95
N CYS A 640 3.64 -7.88 17.85
CA CYS A 640 4.03 -8.06 19.24
C CYS A 640 3.11 -9.05 19.98
N ARG A 641 1.78 -8.92 19.87
CA ARG A 641 0.81 -9.83 20.50
C ARG A 641 0.96 -11.27 19.99
N LEU A 642 1.30 -11.46 18.71
CA LEU A 642 1.56 -12.79 18.16
C LEU A 642 2.87 -13.41 18.69
N ILE A 643 3.87 -12.60 19.05
CA ILE A 643 5.10 -13.06 19.71
C ILE A 643 4.84 -13.40 21.18
N LEU A 644 4.06 -12.56 21.89
CA LEU A 644 3.59 -12.78 23.26
C LEU A 644 2.54 -13.90 23.42
N ASN A 645 2.25 -14.64 22.33
CA ASN A 645 1.49 -15.89 22.35
C ASN A 645 2.40 -17.12 22.10
N LEU A 646 3.69 -16.91 21.83
CA LEU A 646 4.73 -17.93 21.66
C LEU A 646 5.74 -17.91 22.81
N LEU A 647 5.99 -16.71 23.36
CA LEU A 647 6.61 -16.49 24.67
C LEU A 647 5.52 -16.61 25.75
#